data_AF-A0A3Q8S537-F1
#
_entry.id   AF-A0A3Q8S537-F1
#
_cell.length_a   1.000
_cell.length_b   1.000
_cell.length_c   1.000
_cell.angle_alpha   90.00
_cell.angle_beta   90.00
_cell.angle_gamma   90.00
#
_symmetry.space_group_name_H-M   'P 1'
#
loop_
_entity.id
_entity.type
_entity.pdbx_description
1 polymer ?
#
loop_
_entity_poly.entity_id
_entity_poly.type
_entity_poly.pdbx_seq_one_letter_code
_entity_poly.pdbx_strand_id
1 'polypeptide(L)'
;MFRIIEQTQAQMQQGYFSNSDIYVDGYGKLTLVNRNMQTNLALNKPYTKTLNSPLDSRYGDTGNRLFTDGNKSTWFQYSNLIEEDIVVDLGLIQSVGGACLYTNLNPGAGGNPRFVEFYGSINGVDFSYLGEDGISTGNTFNTFVTSFHGSFRYLKFKVKRPSAYVTRLAEGEIYSGISYTSYREHIYDISSVGVLRTNNAFWVDEIPFGTTVTVETSISLDGGGTWSTWKPLANGSSIQNAPLGTDISNGRLKIRTALSTNSINVPSFYNFNMYFDDTPKTDEKYIIIPRNAYSLNKITPEMTSSNEPAPYVVTGTGTNETSYPSWKLFDGLASPSSLNDMWRPYGVGTYVQLDLGSGNAKAVSGYRLQKNASSTGLTGFRIEGSFDGVDWVTVDEQSAVIWSGNELFQQISPLKTNEVYRYFRLYMTTGERPYLTELELFELVDGNGYQIKSSLIVPYGTSLPSMLYIPPHNKATGYVDVRPIYHENLPARVSIKVHDNLSCRINIPINNRASAIVKIVQPPTKMLSLSPIKDAFVREGTPKFNYGTEQDLYVGYNSKFSEKYRSFVKFDISVLPADQIIKSAHFKLFHELEGTPVQKVEIYELDREWNERGVTWDNQPVPTIKIAEVDVGGVGGYLSVDFTDIVKDWYNGSQQNKGFMIKLADENEQYYKRFYSKESRHSPILDIEYLDQTVYTYERADLRNNRIVVRQSNDKAITAKLTIHQIWYDQDIKSRIKIANMGVIDGSLIVKAPVLLSRITVRQSEQRDLTAKLNVQIKKSEDILSQITVSRDFAFGRIRVRQRKDIGLASRIAIRVSEELNLPTTLAVINPNLSAKISVVKSEYLAGTIHVIGQEEKLLLSKIVIRRNENKDLPAHIRVFEKATLPATIHVISAYIPCRISIPTHICFDQPSRIRVRVKWASDLMSRIVIDDPNGDSQGYVYIL
;
A
#
# COMPACT_ATOMS: atom_id res chain seq x y z
N MET A 1 -3.64 -35.33 8.43
CA MET A 1 -3.80 -34.05 9.18
C MET A 1 -5.01 -34.14 10.09
N PHE A 2 -4.78 -34.67 11.28
CA PHE A 2 -5.74 -34.65 12.39
C PHE A 2 -5.54 -33.34 13.17
N ARG A 3 -6.60 -32.76 13.71
CA ARG A 3 -6.54 -31.46 14.39
C ARG A 3 -7.44 -31.45 15.62
N ILE A 4 -6.94 -30.87 16.70
CA ILE A 4 -7.73 -30.47 17.86
C ILE A 4 -7.92 -28.96 17.76
N ILE A 5 -9.17 -28.49 17.83
CA ILE A 5 -9.52 -27.07 17.67
C ILE A 5 -10.52 -26.68 18.74
N GLU A 6 -10.15 -25.71 19.57
CA GLU A 6 -11.00 -25.06 20.56
C GLU A 6 -11.00 -23.54 20.35
N GLN A 7 -11.86 -23.07 19.43
CA GLN A 7 -11.97 -21.65 19.05
C GLN A 7 -13.33 -21.03 19.37
N THR A 8 -14.32 -21.87 19.71
CA THR A 8 -15.68 -21.44 20.01
C THR A 8 -16.04 -21.78 21.45
N GLN A 9 -17.03 -21.08 22.00
CA GLN A 9 -17.57 -21.38 23.33
C GLN A 9 -17.99 -22.85 23.44
N ALA A 10 -18.71 -23.38 22.44
CA ALA A 10 -19.17 -24.76 22.45
C ALA A 10 -18.02 -25.79 22.48
N GLN A 11 -16.88 -25.50 21.84
CA GLN A 11 -15.70 -26.38 21.86
C GLN A 11 -14.96 -26.27 23.21
N MET A 12 -14.69 -25.04 23.66
CA MET A 12 -14.00 -24.77 24.91
C MET A 12 -14.80 -25.21 26.15
N GLN A 13 -16.13 -25.31 26.06
CA GLN A 13 -16.98 -25.74 27.17
C GLN A 13 -16.98 -27.27 27.39
N GLN A 14 -16.40 -28.06 26.47
CA GLN A 14 -16.39 -29.52 26.60
C GLN A 14 -15.41 -29.98 27.68
N GLY A 15 -15.63 -31.14 28.30
CA GLY A 15 -14.71 -31.72 29.29
C GLY A 15 -15.10 -31.46 30.74
N TYR A 16 -14.17 -31.76 31.64
CA TYR A 16 -14.32 -31.66 33.09
C TYR A 16 -13.75 -30.34 33.59
N PHE A 17 -14.50 -29.64 34.44
CA PHE A 17 -14.07 -28.43 35.14
C PHE A 17 -13.87 -28.78 36.61
N SER A 18 -12.75 -28.35 37.20
CA SER A 18 -12.40 -28.69 38.58
C SER A 18 -13.40 -28.17 39.61
N ASN A 19 -14.09 -27.06 39.30
CA ASN A 19 -15.11 -26.40 40.12
C ASN A 19 -15.86 -25.34 39.28
N SER A 20 -16.80 -24.62 39.89
CA SER A 20 -17.56 -23.54 39.26
C SER A 20 -16.80 -22.22 39.08
N ASP A 21 -15.57 -22.10 39.59
CA ASP A 21 -14.78 -20.88 39.50
C ASP A 21 -14.04 -20.75 38.17
N ILE A 22 -13.93 -21.82 37.41
CA ILE A 22 -13.42 -21.80 36.05
C ILE A 22 -14.57 -22.01 35.06
N TYR A 23 -14.70 -21.11 34.09
CA TYR A 23 -15.80 -21.13 33.13
C TYR A 23 -15.35 -20.59 31.78
N VAL A 24 -16.19 -20.80 30.76
CA VAL A 24 -15.98 -20.26 29.41
C VAL A 24 -16.98 -19.13 29.18
N ASP A 25 -16.48 -17.95 28.85
CA ASP A 25 -17.33 -16.78 28.58
C ASP A 25 -18.05 -16.87 27.21
N GLY A 26 -18.90 -15.88 26.92
CA GLY A 26 -19.66 -15.81 25.66
C GLY A 26 -18.81 -15.65 24.40
N TYR A 27 -17.50 -15.42 24.53
CA TYR A 27 -16.56 -15.31 23.42
C TYR A 27 -15.70 -16.58 23.24
N GLY A 28 -15.92 -17.61 24.07
CA GLY A 28 -15.15 -18.84 24.01
C GLY A 28 -13.82 -18.79 24.75
N LYS A 29 -13.70 -17.90 25.75
CA LYS A 29 -12.50 -17.73 26.55
C LYS A 29 -12.63 -18.41 27.90
N LEU A 30 -11.73 -19.35 28.18
CA LEU A 30 -11.61 -19.99 29.48
C LEU A 30 -11.01 -18.97 30.45
N THR A 31 -11.69 -18.70 31.56
CA THR A 31 -11.31 -17.69 32.54
C THR A 31 -11.75 -18.09 33.95
N LEU A 32 -11.35 -17.31 34.95
CA LEU A 32 -11.75 -17.50 36.34
C LEU A 32 -12.84 -16.50 36.77
N VAL A 33 -13.70 -16.92 37.69
CA VAL A 33 -14.58 -16.03 38.45
C VAL A 33 -13.69 -15.19 39.35
N ASN A 34 -13.71 -13.87 39.18
CA ASN A 34 -12.85 -12.96 39.93
C ASN A 34 -13.30 -12.80 41.40
N ARG A 35 -12.90 -13.76 42.24
CA ARG A 35 -13.12 -13.73 43.69
C ARG A 35 -12.41 -12.57 44.38
N ASN A 36 -11.38 -12.03 43.74
CA ASN A 36 -10.52 -11.00 44.32
C ASN A 36 -11.10 -9.59 44.22
N MET A 37 -12.21 -9.37 43.52
CA MET A 37 -12.96 -8.10 43.53
C MET A 37 -14.27 -8.14 44.33
N GLN A 38 -14.51 -9.18 45.13
CA GLN A 38 -15.77 -9.34 45.87
C GLN A 38 -15.82 -8.59 47.21
N THR A 39 -14.69 -8.39 47.89
CA THR A 39 -14.62 -7.76 49.21
C THR A 39 -13.74 -6.52 49.19
N ASN A 40 -14.36 -5.33 49.20
CA ASN A 40 -13.63 -4.06 49.28
C ASN A 40 -13.10 -3.82 50.71
N LEU A 41 -11.77 -3.91 50.89
CA LEU A 41 -11.05 -3.67 52.14
C LEU A 41 -11.11 -2.20 52.58
N ALA A 42 -11.29 -1.28 51.64
CA ALA A 42 -11.43 0.14 51.92
C ALA A 42 -12.83 0.51 52.42
N LEU A 43 -13.83 -0.39 52.29
CA LEU A 43 -15.23 -0.04 52.55
C LEU A 43 -15.42 0.56 53.94
N ASN A 44 -15.98 1.76 53.97
CA ASN A 44 -16.16 2.61 55.12
C ASN A 44 -14.86 2.79 55.92
N LYS A 45 -13.69 2.95 55.30
CA LYS A 45 -12.42 3.27 55.98
C LYS A 45 -12.09 4.76 55.89
N PRO A 46 -11.51 5.36 56.94
CA PRO A 46 -11.18 6.78 56.89
C PRO A 46 -10.07 7.02 55.86
N TYR A 47 -10.12 8.16 55.20
CA TYR A 47 -9.05 8.63 54.32
C TYR A 47 -8.56 10.02 54.73
N THR A 48 -7.33 10.36 54.34
CA THR A 48 -6.78 11.72 54.44
C THR A 48 -6.53 12.27 53.04
N LYS A 49 -6.65 13.59 52.90
CA LYS A 49 -6.34 14.33 51.68
C LYS A 49 -5.26 15.36 51.99
N THR A 50 -4.30 15.51 51.08
CA THR A 50 -3.14 16.42 51.27
C THR A 50 -3.50 17.89 51.15
N LEU A 51 -4.59 18.24 50.45
CA LEU A 51 -5.06 19.62 50.27
C LEU A 51 -6.58 19.71 50.49
N ASN A 52 -7.04 20.78 51.15
CA ASN A 52 -8.45 21.03 51.50
C ASN A 52 -9.28 21.36 50.25
N SER A 53 -9.60 20.34 49.48
CA SER A 53 -10.51 20.48 48.35
C SER A 53 -11.94 20.77 48.80
N PRO A 54 -12.65 21.69 48.11
CA PRO A 54 -14.03 22.01 48.42
C PRO A 54 -14.88 20.76 48.18
N LEU A 55 -15.34 20.15 49.29
CA LEU A 55 -16.37 19.12 49.27
C LEU A 55 -17.60 19.68 48.54
N ASP A 56 -18.21 18.90 47.66
CA ASP A 56 -19.52 19.28 47.14
C ASP A 56 -20.51 19.18 48.31
N SER A 57 -21.05 20.34 48.70
CA SER A 57 -21.93 20.47 49.87
C SER A 57 -23.21 19.64 49.76
N ARG A 58 -23.51 19.05 48.59
CA ARG A 58 -24.68 18.18 48.36
C ARG A 58 -24.56 16.79 48.96
N TYR A 59 -23.35 16.27 49.17
CA TYR A 59 -23.15 14.87 49.61
C TYR A 59 -22.69 14.75 51.07
N GLY A 60 -21.95 15.75 51.57
CA GLY A 60 -21.33 15.69 52.91
C GLY A 60 -20.22 14.63 52.98
N ASP A 61 -19.28 14.78 53.92
CA ASP A 61 -18.22 13.78 54.15
C ASP A 61 -18.02 13.55 55.64
N THR A 62 -18.92 12.77 56.23
CA THR A 62 -18.93 12.50 57.66
C THR A 62 -17.80 11.54 58.02
N GLY A 63 -16.77 12.05 58.70
CA GLY A 63 -15.65 11.25 59.19
C GLY A 63 -14.64 10.84 58.12
N ASN A 64 -14.58 11.57 56.99
CA ASN A 64 -13.70 11.30 55.85
C ASN A 64 -13.86 9.88 55.30
N ARG A 65 -15.08 9.51 54.90
CA ARG A 65 -15.42 8.17 54.37
C ARG A 65 -16.15 8.21 53.03
N LEU A 66 -16.47 9.39 52.50
CA LEU A 66 -17.16 9.53 51.22
C LEU A 66 -16.42 8.84 50.06
N PHE A 67 -15.08 8.83 50.06
CA PHE A 67 -14.27 8.19 49.02
C PHE A 67 -14.28 6.65 49.11
N THR A 68 -14.80 6.09 50.19
CA THR A 68 -14.72 4.65 50.47
C THR A 68 -16.07 4.10 50.94
N ASP A 69 -17.16 4.82 50.68
CA ASP A 69 -18.50 4.48 51.18
C ASP A 69 -19.18 3.37 50.36
N GLY A 70 -18.54 2.93 49.27
CA GLY A 70 -19.05 1.94 48.33
C GLY A 70 -20.02 2.51 47.30
N ASN A 71 -20.30 3.83 47.33
CA ASN A 71 -21.24 4.48 46.44
C ASN A 71 -20.51 5.24 45.32
N LYS A 72 -20.48 4.62 44.14
CA LYS A 72 -19.85 5.21 42.94
C LYS A 72 -20.58 6.44 42.38
N SER A 73 -21.74 6.80 42.94
CA SER A 73 -22.58 7.93 42.50
C SER A 73 -22.39 9.20 43.33
N THR A 74 -21.77 9.11 44.50
CA THR A 74 -21.35 10.25 45.32
C THR A 74 -19.94 10.67 44.92
N TRP A 75 -19.60 11.94 45.09
CA TRP A 75 -18.29 12.45 44.67
C TRP A 75 -17.91 13.75 45.39
N PHE A 76 -16.62 14.05 45.37
CA PHE A 76 -16.05 15.33 45.77
C PHE A 76 -15.09 15.83 44.69
N GLN A 77 -14.78 17.13 44.73
CA GLN A 77 -14.03 17.79 43.65
C GLN A 77 -12.76 18.46 44.15
N TYR A 78 -11.68 18.34 43.37
CA TYR A 78 -10.47 19.13 43.55
C TYR A 78 -10.38 20.24 42.51
N SER A 79 -10.20 21.48 42.95
CA SER A 79 -10.10 22.65 42.08
C SER A 79 -8.64 23.00 41.73
N ASN A 80 -8.33 23.13 40.44
CA ASN A 80 -7.17 23.84 39.89
C ASN A 80 -5.77 23.41 40.39
N LEU A 81 -5.55 22.12 40.56
CA LEU A 81 -4.24 21.56 40.90
C LEU A 81 -3.79 20.55 39.85
N ILE A 82 -2.51 20.18 39.84
CA ILE A 82 -1.95 19.20 38.90
C ILE A 82 -1.80 17.81 39.52
N GLU A 83 -1.65 17.70 40.84
CA GLU A 83 -1.48 16.44 41.58
C GLU A 83 -2.23 16.48 42.92
N GLU A 84 -2.73 15.34 43.40
CA GLU A 84 -3.36 15.19 44.73
C GLU A 84 -3.08 13.81 45.32
N ASP A 85 -2.86 13.73 46.63
CA ASP A 85 -2.80 12.46 47.34
C ASP A 85 -4.06 12.23 48.18
N ILE A 86 -4.67 11.06 48.00
CA ILE A 86 -5.68 10.49 48.91
C ILE A 86 -5.10 9.25 49.56
N VAL A 87 -5.05 9.21 50.89
CA VAL A 87 -4.49 8.08 51.64
C VAL A 87 -5.60 7.41 52.45
N VAL A 88 -5.88 6.14 52.16
CA VAL A 88 -6.84 5.33 52.90
C VAL A 88 -6.12 4.56 54.00
N ASP A 89 -6.58 4.64 55.25
CA ASP A 89 -6.12 3.79 56.37
C ASP A 89 -7.02 2.56 56.50
N LEU A 90 -6.49 1.39 56.14
CA LEU A 90 -7.18 0.11 56.25
C LEU A 90 -7.42 -0.31 57.72
N GLY A 91 -6.73 0.32 58.67
CA GLY A 91 -6.82 0.11 60.12
C GLY A 91 -5.89 -0.98 60.65
N LEU A 92 -5.45 -1.90 59.79
CA LEU A 92 -4.50 -2.98 60.12
C LEU A 92 -3.64 -3.30 58.89
N ILE A 93 -2.46 -3.88 59.11
CA ILE A 93 -1.60 -4.37 58.03
C ILE A 93 -2.22 -5.65 57.47
N GLN A 94 -2.55 -5.64 56.19
CA GLN A 94 -3.12 -6.80 55.50
C GLN A 94 -2.62 -6.90 54.06
N SER A 95 -2.80 -8.07 53.46
CA SER A 95 -2.51 -8.29 52.05
C SER A 95 -3.42 -7.43 51.18
N VAL A 96 -2.83 -6.79 50.17
CA VAL A 96 -3.52 -6.03 49.13
C VAL A 96 -3.02 -6.48 47.77
N GLY A 97 -3.97 -6.87 46.91
CA GLY A 97 -3.79 -7.40 45.57
C GLY A 97 -4.04 -6.39 44.43
N GLY A 98 -4.49 -5.19 44.78
CA GLY A 98 -4.76 -4.10 43.85
C GLY A 98 -5.80 -3.12 44.36
N ALA A 99 -6.01 -2.07 43.58
CA ALA A 99 -6.96 -1.02 43.92
C ALA A 99 -7.60 -0.42 42.66
N CYS A 100 -8.81 0.13 42.84
CA CYS A 100 -9.59 0.78 41.82
C CYS A 100 -9.96 2.20 42.26
N LEU A 101 -9.93 3.17 41.35
CA LEU A 101 -10.44 4.53 41.57
C LEU A 101 -11.51 4.85 40.52
N TYR A 102 -12.63 5.44 40.95
CA TYR A 102 -13.76 5.84 40.11
C TYR A 102 -13.98 7.34 40.16
N THR A 103 -14.46 7.94 39.07
CA THR A 103 -14.58 9.41 38.94
C THR A 103 -16.00 9.94 38.66
N ASN A 104 -17.01 9.06 38.56
CA ASN A 104 -18.43 9.39 38.31
C ASN A 104 -18.66 10.41 37.16
N LEU A 105 -17.79 10.38 36.15
CA LEU A 105 -17.90 11.19 34.94
C LEU A 105 -17.95 10.27 33.73
N ASN A 106 -18.74 10.64 32.71
CA ASN A 106 -18.75 9.90 31.47
C ASN A 106 -17.35 9.91 30.82
N PRO A 107 -16.92 8.82 30.18
CA PRO A 107 -15.74 8.81 29.32
C PRO A 107 -15.80 9.98 28.33
N GLY A 108 -14.78 10.82 28.33
CA GLY A 108 -14.65 12.00 27.48
C GLY A 108 -15.10 13.33 28.11
N ALA A 109 -15.82 13.31 29.24
CA ALA A 109 -16.23 14.53 29.92
C ALA A 109 -15.01 15.32 30.45
N GLY A 110 -15.05 16.65 30.37
CA GLY A 110 -14.06 17.53 30.99
C GLY A 110 -13.98 17.27 32.49
N GLY A 111 -12.78 17.09 33.04
CA GLY A 111 -12.59 16.94 34.50
C GLY A 111 -12.31 15.53 35.03
N ASN A 112 -11.91 14.57 34.20
CA ASN A 112 -11.30 13.32 34.67
C ASN A 112 -9.78 13.51 34.90
N PRO A 113 -9.17 12.83 35.90
CA PRO A 113 -7.73 12.77 35.99
C PRO A 113 -7.15 12.01 34.79
N ARG A 114 -5.86 12.22 34.48
CA ARG A 114 -5.24 11.56 33.33
C ARG A 114 -4.54 10.27 33.71
N PHE A 115 -3.97 10.22 34.90
CA PHE A 115 -3.36 9.02 35.44
C PHE A 115 -3.39 9.06 36.96
N VAL A 116 -3.37 7.88 37.56
CA VAL A 116 -3.36 7.66 39.01
C VAL A 116 -2.18 6.75 39.32
N GLU A 117 -1.27 7.24 40.16
CA GLU A 117 -0.18 6.46 40.73
C GLU A 117 -0.65 5.89 42.08
N PHE A 118 -0.25 4.66 42.39
CA PHE A 118 -0.64 3.95 43.60
C PHE A 118 0.60 3.69 44.45
N TYR A 119 0.48 3.95 45.75
CA TYR A 119 1.56 3.71 46.70
C TYR A 119 1.05 2.98 47.94
N GLY A 120 1.91 2.15 48.53
CA GLY A 120 1.60 1.41 49.76
C GLY A 120 2.54 1.79 50.90
N SER A 121 2.02 1.80 52.12
CA SER A 121 2.81 2.04 53.32
C SER A 121 2.30 1.21 54.50
N ILE A 122 3.21 0.86 55.40
CA ILE A 122 2.90 0.21 56.68
C ILE A 122 2.69 1.26 57.78
N ASN A 123 3.46 2.35 57.75
CA ASN A 123 3.50 3.36 58.81
C ASN A 123 2.78 4.67 58.46
N GLY A 124 2.37 4.85 57.20
CA GLY A 124 1.67 6.05 56.74
C GLY A 124 2.61 7.24 56.44
N VAL A 125 3.92 7.01 56.48
CA VAL A 125 4.96 8.00 56.21
C VAL A 125 5.79 7.57 54.99
N ASP A 126 6.31 6.35 55.02
CA ASP A 126 7.16 5.80 53.96
C ASP A 126 6.30 5.07 52.93
N PHE A 127 6.11 5.70 51.77
CA PHE A 127 5.30 5.16 50.68
C PHE A 127 6.18 4.55 49.59
N SER A 128 5.90 3.28 49.27
CA SER A 128 6.52 2.56 48.16
C SER A 128 5.61 2.59 46.94
N TYR A 129 6.16 2.85 45.76
CA TYR A 129 5.42 2.85 44.49
C TYR A 129 4.94 1.43 44.14
N LEU A 130 3.68 1.29 43.77
CA LEU A 130 3.04 0.00 43.46
C LEU A 130 2.61 -0.14 42.00
N GLY A 131 2.42 0.97 41.31
CA GLY A 131 2.01 0.99 39.90
C GLY A 131 1.20 2.24 39.55
N GLU A 132 0.85 2.37 38.30
CA GLU A 132 0.02 3.46 37.78
C GLU A 132 -0.99 2.95 36.76
N ASP A 133 -2.07 3.70 36.56
CA ASP A 133 -3.02 3.49 35.47
C ASP A 133 -3.44 4.84 34.87
N GLY A 134 -3.70 4.87 33.56
CA GLY A 134 -4.10 6.06 32.80
C GLY A 134 -3.29 6.32 31.53
N ILE A 135 -3.60 7.43 30.85
CA ILE A 135 -2.92 7.85 29.61
C ILE A 135 -2.61 9.34 29.62
N SER A 136 -1.50 9.70 28.98
CA SER A 136 -1.08 11.11 28.87
C SER A 136 -1.98 11.97 27.98
N THR A 137 -2.84 11.38 27.13
CA THR A 137 -3.65 12.09 26.11
C THR A 137 -5.08 11.53 26.00
N GLY A 138 -6.12 12.39 25.95
CA GLY A 138 -7.55 11.99 25.95
C GLY A 138 -8.24 11.92 27.33
N ASN A 139 -9.57 12.08 27.38
CA ASN A 139 -10.39 12.09 28.63
C ASN A 139 -11.15 10.76 28.85
N THR A 140 -10.60 9.62 28.46
CA THR A 140 -11.39 8.39 28.21
C THR A 140 -11.69 7.52 29.44
N PHE A 141 -11.12 7.78 30.61
CA PHE A 141 -11.27 6.90 31.78
C PHE A 141 -12.22 7.46 32.83
N ASN A 142 -13.14 6.60 33.28
CA ASN A 142 -13.97 6.80 34.46
C ASN A 142 -13.62 5.80 35.59
N THR A 143 -12.68 4.89 35.33
CA THR A 143 -12.17 3.89 36.26
C THR A 143 -10.68 3.70 36.01
N PHE A 144 -9.90 3.64 37.10
CA PHE A 144 -8.46 3.39 37.09
C PHE A 144 -8.22 2.14 37.92
N VAL A 145 -7.58 1.12 37.38
CA VAL A 145 -7.35 -0.17 38.02
C VAL A 145 -5.87 -0.52 37.93
N THR A 146 -5.26 -0.81 39.08
CA THR A 146 -3.91 -1.36 39.10
C THR A 146 -3.86 -2.61 39.98
N SER A 147 -3.10 -3.59 39.53
CA SER A 147 -2.81 -4.82 40.27
C SER A 147 -1.39 -4.78 40.81
N PHE A 148 -1.23 -5.10 42.08
CA PHE A 148 0.05 -5.21 42.77
C PHE A 148 -0.08 -6.19 43.93
N HIS A 149 1.00 -6.58 44.60
CA HIS A 149 0.90 -7.48 45.76
C HIS A 149 1.80 -7.00 46.89
N GLY A 150 1.26 -6.88 48.10
CA GLY A 150 2.04 -6.56 49.29
C GLY A 150 1.19 -6.39 50.54
N SER A 151 1.84 -6.29 51.69
CA SER A 151 1.18 -6.07 52.98
C SER A 151 1.21 -4.59 53.34
N PHE A 152 0.05 -3.95 53.36
CA PHE A 152 -0.08 -2.52 53.62
C PHE A 152 -1.13 -2.23 54.67
N ARG A 153 -0.93 -1.14 55.40
CA ARG A 153 -1.97 -0.52 56.23
C ARG A 153 -2.55 0.72 55.54
N TYR A 154 -1.71 1.48 54.86
CA TYR A 154 -2.08 2.69 54.16
C TYR A 154 -1.90 2.51 52.66
N LEU A 155 -2.90 2.91 51.90
CA LEU A 155 -2.83 2.96 50.44
C LEU A 155 -3.07 4.38 49.96
N LYS A 156 -2.17 4.89 49.14
CA LYS A 156 -2.24 6.23 48.58
C LYS A 156 -2.59 6.16 47.09
N PHE A 157 -3.62 6.91 46.72
CA PHE A 157 -4.02 7.21 45.36
C PHE A 157 -3.50 8.61 45.04
N LYS A 158 -2.47 8.69 44.19
CA LYS A 158 -1.90 9.94 43.73
C LYS A 158 -2.44 10.28 42.34
N VAL A 159 -3.38 11.22 42.32
CA VAL A 159 -4.15 11.59 41.15
C VAL A 159 -3.43 12.70 40.38
N LYS A 160 -3.10 12.49 39.10
CA LYS A 160 -2.28 13.41 38.30
C LYS A 160 -2.96 13.91 37.03
N ARG A 161 -2.68 15.15 36.68
CA ARG A 161 -3.29 15.93 35.59
C ARG A 161 -2.20 16.69 34.81
N PRO A 162 -2.35 16.84 33.48
CA PRO A 162 -1.39 17.55 32.63
C PRO A 162 -1.43 19.07 32.80
N SER A 163 -2.55 19.60 33.30
CA SER A 163 -2.74 21.02 33.60
C SER A 163 -3.74 21.16 34.74
N ALA A 164 -3.76 22.32 35.39
CA ALA A 164 -4.70 22.60 36.46
C ALA A 164 -6.14 22.67 35.93
N TYR A 165 -7.00 21.77 36.37
CA TYR A 165 -8.45 21.81 36.12
C TYR A 165 -9.22 21.06 37.22
N VAL A 166 -10.52 21.31 37.30
CA VAL A 166 -11.41 20.67 38.29
C VAL A 166 -11.53 19.18 37.99
N THR A 167 -11.23 18.32 38.97
CA THR A 167 -11.43 16.87 38.85
C THR A 167 -12.41 16.35 39.88
N ARG A 168 -13.27 15.39 39.50
CA ARG A 168 -14.20 14.72 40.41
C ARG A 168 -13.72 13.31 40.69
N LEU A 169 -13.74 12.93 41.97
CA LEU A 169 -13.42 11.59 42.43
C LEU A 169 -14.62 11.05 43.20
N ALA A 170 -14.97 9.80 42.93
CA ALA A 170 -16.15 9.16 43.46
C ALA A 170 -15.78 8.15 44.55
N GLU A 171 -15.09 7.08 44.17
CA GLU A 171 -14.84 5.94 45.05
C GLU A 171 -13.43 5.36 44.85
N GLY A 172 -12.82 4.90 45.92
CA GLY A 172 -11.57 4.16 45.97
C GLY A 172 -11.77 2.79 46.61
N GLU A 173 -11.71 1.75 45.79
CA GLU A 173 -11.84 0.36 46.24
C GLU A 173 -10.45 -0.28 46.37
N ILE A 174 -10.25 -1.08 47.42
CA ILE A 174 -8.99 -1.79 47.70
C ILE A 174 -9.30 -3.26 47.94
N TYR A 175 -8.51 -4.17 47.41
CA TYR A 175 -8.82 -5.60 47.44
C TYR A 175 -7.62 -6.45 47.85
N SER A 176 -7.86 -7.65 48.39
CA SER A 176 -6.83 -8.48 49.03
C SER A 176 -5.94 -9.30 48.08
N GLY A 177 -6.47 -9.75 46.93
CA GLY A 177 -5.73 -10.60 45.97
C GLY A 177 -5.38 -11.99 46.52
N ILE A 178 -6.37 -12.84 46.78
CA ILE A 178 -6.15 -14.20 47.29
C ILE A 178 -5.68 -15.11 46.15
N SER A 179 -4.75 -16.03 46.46
CA SER A 179 -4.29 -17.06 45.53
C SER A 179 -5.33 -18.17 45.35
N TYR A 180 -5.71 -18.49 44.12
CA TYR A 180 -6.48 -19.69 43.80
C TYR A 180 -6.19 -20.17 42.38
N THR A 181 -6.36 -21.48 42.19
CA THR A 181 -6.12 -22.17 40.92
C THR A 181 -7.30 -23.07 40.62
N SER A 182 -7.70 -23.14 39.36
CA SER A 182 -8.72 -24.06 38.87
C SER A 182 -8.36 -24.52 37.47
N TYR A 183 -8.86 -25.68 37.05
CA TYR A 183 -8.44 -26.28 35.79
C TYR A 183 -9.61 -26.89 35.02
N ARG A 184 -9.41 -26.97 33.70
CA ARG A 184 -10.25 -27.71 32.77
C ARG A 184 -9.45 -28.86 32.19
N GLU A 185 -10.05 -30.03 32.10
CA GLU A 185 -9.50 -31.23 31.48
C GLU A 185 -10.41 -31.74 30.36
N HIS A 186 -9.84 -32.05 29.19
CA HIS A 186 -10.58 -32.66 28.09
C HIS A 186 -9.80 -33.84 27.48
N ILE A 187 -10.53 -34.88 27.05
CA ILE A 187 -9.98 -36.09 26.45
C ILE A 187 -10.31 -36.12 24.97
N TYR A 188 -9.28 -36.27 24.15
CA TYR A 188 -9.35 -36.37 22.70
C TYR A 188 -9.04 -37.78 22.21
N ASP A 189 -9.84 -38.25 21.24
CA ASP A 189 -9.52 -39.44 20.48
C ASP A 189 -8.52 -39.09 19.37
N ILE A 190 -7.29 -39.57 19.49
CA ILE A 190 -6.20 -39.35 18.51
C ILE A 190 -5.85 -40.63 17.74
N SER A 191 -6.67 -41.68 17.84
CA SER A 191 -6.45 -42.99 17.17
C SER A 191 -6.25 -42.86 15.66
N SER A 192 -6.98 -41.94 15.03
CA SER A 192 -6.89 -41.70 13.58
C SER A 192 -5.55 -41.11 13.10
N VAL A 193 -4.67 -40.67 14.01
CA VAL A 193 -3.33 -40.18 13.65
C VAL A 193 -2.45 -41.32 13.14
N GLY A 194 -2.65 -42.55 13.66
CA GLY A 194 -1.80 -43.69 13.33
C GLY A 194 -0.43 -43.56 14.00
N VAL A 195 0.59 -43.13 13.26
CA VAL A 195 1.95 -42.93 13.80
C VAL A 195 2.17 -41.46 14.11
N LEU A 196 2.66 -41.15 15.32
CA LEU A 196 2.96 -39.79 15.77
C LEU A 196 4.15 -39.22 14.99
N ARG A 197 3.88 -38.49 13.92
CA ARG A 197 4.89 -37.95 13.02
C ARG A 197 5.29 -36.53 13.40
N THR A 198 4.34 -35.61 13.46
CA THR A 198 4.59 -34.25 13.94
C THR A 198 3.46 -33.85 14.85
N ASN A 199 3.73 -32.94 15.78
CA ASN A 199 2.66 -32.36 16.56
C ASN A 199 3.06 -31.01 17.15
N ASN A 200 2.18 -30.03 17.08
CA ASN A 200 2.42 -28.74 17.72
C ASN A 200 1.12 -28.11 18.20
N ALA A 201 1.17 -27.49 19.37
CA ALA A 201 0.03 -26.84 19.99
C ALA A 201 0.22 -25.32 20.06
N PHE A 202 -0.87 -24.58 19.87
CA PHE A 202 -0.91 -23.13 19.80
C PHE A 202 -2.15 -22.60 20.50
N TRP A 203 -2.03 -21.50 21.23
CA TRP A 203 -3.17 -20.82 21.84
C TRP A 203 -2.88 -19.34 22.05
N VAL A 204 -3.89 -18.62 22.52
CA VAL A 204 -3.76 -17.28 23.05
C VAL A 204 -4.08 -17.31 24.53
N ASP A 205 -3.23 -16.70 25.33
CA ASP A 205 -3.48 -16.45 26.74
C ASP A 205 -3.34 -14.95 27.04
N GLU A 206 -4.10 -14.48 28.03
CA GLU A 206 -3.84 -13.20 28.67
C GLU A 206 -3.45 -13.50 30.10
N ILE A 207 -2.23 -13.09 30.44
CA ILE A 207 -1.59 -13.37 31.73
C ILE A 207 -1.30 -12.03 32.42
N PRO A 208 -2.31 -11.32 32.96
CA PRO A 208 -2.07 -10.13 33.78
C PRO A 208 -1.10 -10.40 34.93
N PHE A 209 -0.52 -9.34 35.51
CA PHE A 209 0.39 -9.48 36.64
C PHE A 209 -0.23 -10.32 37.77
N GLY A 210 0.56 -11.25 38.33
CA GLY A 210 0.10 -12.14 39.40
C GLY A 210 -0.82 -13.29 38.94
N THR A 211 -0.88 -13.55 37.63
CA THR A 211 -1.67 -14.66 37.09
C THR A 211 -0.79 -15.64 36.31
N THR A 212 -1.25 -16.89 36.15
CA THR A 212 -0.57 -17.90 35.33
C THR A 212 -1.56 -18.75 34.56
N VAL A 213 -1.10 -19.24 33.40
CA VAL A 213 -1.76 -20.27 32.60
C VAL A 213 -0.77 -21.42 32.43
N THR A 214 -1.16 -22.63 32.78
CA THR A 214 -0.36 -23.83 32.54
C THR A 214 -1.15 -24.82 31.71
N VAL A 215 -0.51 -25.39 30.69
CA VAL A 215 -1.07 -26.46 29.86
C VAL A 215 -0.22 -27.70 30.04
N GLU A 216 -0.87 -28.83 30.29
CA GLU A 216 -0.21 -30.12 30.46
C GLU A 216 -0.94 -31.19 29.64
N THR A 217 -0.19 -32.19 29.20
CA THR A 217 -0.72 -33.31 28.45
C THR A 217 -0.39 -34.65 29.09
N SER A 218 -1.26 -35.62 28.88
CA SER A 218 -1.08 -37.02 29.23
C SER A 218 -1.62 -37.88 28.09
N ILE A 219 -0.86 -38.88 27.66
CA ILE A 219 -1.25 -39.75 26.54
C ILE A 219 -1.52 -41.16 27.06
N SER A 220 -2.50 -41.82 26.45
CA SER A 220 -2.76 -43.24 26.61
C SER A 220 -2.60 -43.92 25.26
N LEU A 221 -1.90 -45.05 25.23
CA LEU A 221 -1.66 -45.85 24.02
C LEU A 221 -2.57 -47.08 23.91
N ASP A 222 -3.39 -47.32 24.94
CA ASP A 222 -4.23 -48.52 25.10
C ASP A 222 -5.74 -48.18 25.14
N GLY A 223 -6.14 -47.10 24.47
CA GLY A 223 -7.54 -46.69 24.38
C GLY A 223 -8.10 -46.01 25.64
N GLY A 224 -7.26 -45.69 26.62
CA GLY A 224 -7.62 -44.97 27.85
C GLY A 224 -7.48 -45.78 29.15
N GLY A 225 -6.96 -47.01 29.08
CA GLY A 225 -6.76 -47.89 30.23
C GLY A 225 -5.63 -47.39 31.14
N THR A 226 -4.49 -47.07 30.55
CA THR A 226 -3.31 -46.52 31.24
C THR A 226 -2.91 -45.17 30.65
N TRP A 227 -2.45 -44.26 31.52
CA TRP A 227 -2.10 -42.89 31.16
C TRP A 227 -0.66 -42.60 31.55
N SER A 228 0.07 -41.92 30.67
CA SER A 228 1.39 -41.39 31.01
C SER A 228 1.31 -40.38 32.16
N THR A 229 2.43 -40.11 32.81
CA THR A 229 2.55 -38.94 33.70
C THR A 229 2.25 -37.64 32.93
N TRP A 230 1.74 -36.64 33.65
CA TRP A 230 1.51 -35.31 33.09
C TRP A 230 2.85 -34.69 32.68
N LYS A 231 2.87 -34.09 31.49
CA LYS A 231 4.02 -33.37 30.97
C LYS A 231 3.59 -31.96 30.58
N PRO A 232 4.41 -30.93 30.86
CA PRO A 232 4.10 -29.57 30.46
C PRO A 232 4.10 -29.46 28.94
N LEU A 233 3.16 -28.68 28.42
CA LEU A 233 3.07 -28.30 27.03
C LEU A 233 3.23 -26.79 26.95
N ALA A 234 4.23 -26.33 26.23
CA ALA A 234 4.46 -24.91 25.98
C ALA A 234 3.82 -24.46 24.67
N ASN A 235 3.46 -23.18 24.58
CA ASN A 235 2.85 -22.62 23.39
C ASN A 235 3.84 -22.66 22.22
N GLY A 236 3.46 -23.33 21.14
CA GLY A 236 4.30 -23.59 19.98
C GLY A 236 5.24 -24.78 20.09
N SER A 237 5.01 -25.67 21.04
CA SER A 237 5.81 -26.90 21.23
C SER A 237 4.99 -28.17 20.97
N SER A 238 5.73 -29.28 20.84
CA SER A 238 5.18 -30.64 20.78
C SER A 238 4.91 -31.23 22.17
N ILE A 239 4.00 -32.21 22.23
CA ILE A 239 3.80 -33.05 23.41
C ILE A 239 5.07 -33.85 23.70
N GLN A 240 5.33 -34.03 24.99
CA GLN A 240 6.51 -34.74 25.49
C GLN A 240 6.17 -36.15 26.00
N ASN A 241 4.91 -36.57 25.85
CA ASN A 241 4.41 -37.82 26.40
C ASN A 241 4.80 -39.06 25.57
N ALA A 242 5.08 -38.87 24.28
CA ALA A 242 5.48 -39.93 23.37
C ALA A 242 6.50 -39.37 22.35
N PRO A 243 7.58 -40.11 22.04
CA PRO A 243 8.53 -39.71 21.01
C PRO A 243 7.88 -39.75 19.61
N LEU A 244 8.49 -39.04 18.66
CA LEU A 244 8.06 -39.14 17.27
C LEU A 244 8.34 -40.57 16.73
N GLY A 245 7.45 -41.07 15.88
CA GLY A 245 7.44 -42.43 15.38
C GLY A 245 6.65 -43.42 16.22
N THR A 246 6.16 -43.05 17.42
CA THR A 246 5.30 -43.92 18.23
C THR A 246 3.98 -44.20 17.54
N ASP A 247 3.55 -45.46 17.51
CA ASP A 247 2.22 -45.84 17.08
C ASP A 247 1.18 -45.44 18.14
N ILE A 248 0.29 -44.54 17.75
CA ILE A 248 -0.82 -43.99 18.53
C ILE A 248 -2.17 -44.35 17.89
N SER A 249 -2.25 -45.45 17.15
CA SER A 249 -3.48 -45.94 16.51
C SER A 249 -4.58 -46.30 17.51
N ASN A 250 -4.26 -46.52 18.78
CA ASN A 250 -5.20 -46.66 19.89
C ASN A 250 -5.11 -45.48 20.88
N GLY A 251 -4.61 -44.34 20.41
CA GLY A 251 -4.24 -43.21 21.24
C GLY A 251 -5.43 -42.43 21.80
N ARG A 252 -5.30 -41.99 23.06
CA ARG A 252 -6.13 -40.94 23.68
C ARG A 252 -5.22 -39.87 24.25
N LEU A 253 -5.60 -38.60 24.11
CA LEU A 253 -4.84 -37.46 24.64
C LEU A 253 -5.68 -36.68 25.65
N LYS A 254 -5.18 -36.56 26.87
CA LYS A 254 -5.68 -35.63 27.89
C LYS A 254 -4.94 -34.32 27.77
N ILE A 255 -5.71 -33.22 27.81
CA ILE A 255 -5.18 -31.87 27.88
C ILE A 255 -5.78 -31.23 29.13
N ARG A 256 -4.92 -30.76 30.03
CA ARG A 256 -5.29 -29.96 31.21
C ARG A 256 -4.83 -28.54 31.01
N THR A 257 -5.75 -27.59 31.14
CA THR A 257 -5.44 -26.16 31.21
C THR A 257 -5.78 -25.66 32.60
N ALA A 258 -4.78 -25.21 33.36
CA ALA A 258 -4.99 -24.61 34.67
C ALA A 258 -4.78 -23.09 34.60
N LEU A 259 -5.69 -22.38 35.25
CA LEU A 259 -5.67 -20.94 35.41
C LEU A 259 -5.44 -20.63 36.89
N SER A 260 -4.49 -19.74 37.18
CA SER A 260 -4.21 -19.30 38.55
C SER A 260 -4.14 -17.79 38.63
N THR A 261 -4.57 -17.23 39.76
CA THR A 261 -4.36 -15.83 40.09
C THR A 261 -4.06 -15.66 41.57
N ASN A 262 -3.18 -14.72 41.89
CA ASN A 262 -2.99 -14.13 43.22
C ASN A 262 -3.27 -12.62 43.22
N SER A 263 -3.98 -12.13 42.22
CA SER A 263 -4.24 -10.71 41.99
C SER A 263 -5.72 -10.42 41.75
N ILE A 264 -6.09 -9.14 41.72
CA ILE A 264 -7.44 -8.69 41.38
C ILE A 264 -7.79 -8.89 39.89
N ASN A 265 -6.82 -9.31 39.07
CA ASN A 265 -7.02 -9.70 37.69
C ASN A 265 -7.11 -11.23 37.58
N VAL A 266 -7.80 -11.72 36.56
CA VAL A 266 -7.88 -13.16 36.25
C VAL A 266 -7.19 -13.43 34.92
N PRO A 267 -6.45 -14.55 34.79
CA PRO A 267 -5.88 -14.95 33.50
C PRO A 267 -6.98 -15.49 32.61
N SER A 268 -6.62 -15.72 31.36
CA SER A 268 -7.53 -16.35 30.43
C SER A 268 -6.82 -17.05 29.30
N PHE A 269 -7.52 -17.98 28.67
CA PHE A 269 -6.99 -18.89 27.65
C PHE A 269 -8.05 -19.16 26.57
N TYR A 270 -7.67 -19.05 25.30
CA TYR A 270 -8.58 -19.21 24.16
C TYR A 270 -7.84 -19.55 22.86
N ASN A 271 -8.60 -19.92 21.83
CA ASN A 271 -8.07 -20.28 20.50
C ASN A 271 -7.02 -21.40 20.55
N PHE A 272 -7.25 -22.45 21.33
CA PHE A 272 -6.35 -23.60 21.36
C PHE A 272 -6.45 -24.41 20.07
N ASN A 273 -5.31 -24.71 19.47
CA ASN A 273 -5.18 -25.49 18.25
C ASN A 273 -4.00 -26.44 18.41
N MET A 274 -4.21 -27.72 18.15
CA MET A 274 -3.13 -28.69 18.07
C MET A 274 -3.21 -29.46 16.76
N TYR A 275 -2.09 -29.52 16.05
CA TYR A 275 -2.00 -30.12 14.72
C TYR A 275 -1.19 -31.41 14.80
N PHE A 276 -1.65 -32.45 14.10
CA PHE A 276 -0.95 -33.71 13.92
C PHE A 276 -0.84 -33.99 12.42
N ASP A 277 0.36 -33.90 11.87
CA ASP A 277 0.60 -34.03 10.43
C ASP A 277 1.44 -35.25 10.06
N ASP A 278 1.01 -35.86 8.96
CA ASP A 278 1.54 -37.04 8.31
C ASP A 278 2.62 -36.67 7.27
N THR A 279 2.54 -35.46 6.67
CA THR A 279 3.52 -34.88 5.74
C THR A 279 3.52 -33.34 5.86
N PRO A 280 4.65 -32.63 5.64
CA PRO A 280 4.66 -31.17 5.57
C PRO A 280 3.79 -30.69 4.41
N LYS A 281 2.68 -29.99 4.69
CA LYS A 281 1.82 -29.46 3.63
C LYS A 281 2.33 -28.10 3.15
N THR A 282 2.74 -28.06 1.89
CA THR A 282 3.05 -26.84 1.12
C THR A 282 1.76 -26.23 0.58
N ASP A 283 1.19 -25.24 1.27
CA ASP A 283 0.14 -24.39 0.70
C ASP A 283 0.77 -23.16 0.03
N GLU A 284 0.43 -22.92 -1.24
CA GLU A 284 1.07 -21.98 -2.19
C GLU A 284 0.86 -20.48 -1.86
N LYS A 285 0.34 -20.17 -0.68
CA LYS A 285 0.07 -18.78 -0.23
C LYS A 285 1.03 -18.26 0.86
N TYR A 286 2.10 -19.00 1.15
CA TYR A 286 2.99 -18.75 2.29
C TYR A 286 4.47 -18.83 1.91
N ILE A 287 5.35 -18.08 2.60
CA ILE A 287 6.81 -18.22 2.46
C ILE A 287 7.22 -19.55 3.08
N ILE A 288 7.78 -20.43 2.27
CA ILE A 288 8.28 -21.74 2.69
C ILE A 288 9.65 -21.56 3.34
N ILE A 289 9.82 -21.98 4.60
CA ILE A 289 11.15 -22.31 5.12
C ILE A 289 11.25 -23.83 5.02
N PRO A 290 11.95 -24.38 4.01
CA PRO A 290 12.16 -25.82 3.94
C PRO A 290 13.12 -26.20 5.06
N ARG A 291 12.60 -26.77 6.13
CA ARG A 291 13.36 -27.68 6.99
C ARG A 291 12.76 -29.06 6.80
N ASN A 292 13.61 -30.08 6.85
CA ASN A 292 13.19 -31.47 6.78
C ASN A 292 12.05 -31.71 7.79
N ALA A 293 11.09 -32.60 7.46
CA ALA A 293 9.90 -32.87 8.27
C ALA A 293 10.19 -33.20 9.75
N TYR A 294 11.44 -33.59 10.02
CA TYR A 294 12.04 -33.83 11.32
C TYR A 294 13.46 -33.25 11.29
N SER A 295 13.94 -32.73 12.42
CA SER A 295 15.37 -32.49 12.61
C SER A 295 15.97 -33.59 13.48
N LEU A 296 17.20 -33.97 13.16
CA LEU A 296 17.98 -34.90 13.97
C LEU A 296 18.62 -34.12 15.11
N ASN A 297 18.33 -34.50 16.35
CA ASN A 297 19.03 -34.03 17.52
C ASN A 297 20.02 -35.10 17.97
N LYS A 298 21.32 -34.77 18.02
CA LYS A 298 22.38 -35.70 18.43
C LYS A 298 22.20 -36.00 19.93
N ILE A 299 22.13 -37.29 20.27
CA ILE A 299 22.03 -37.80 21.64
C ILE A 299 23.43 -38.10 22.20
N THR A 300 24.35 -38.53 21.34
CA THR A 300 25.70 -38.90 21.78
C THR A 300 26.46 -37.66 22.27
N PRO A 301 27.10 -37.73 23.45
CA PRO A 301 27.94 -36.66 23.96
C PRO A 301 29.24 -36.55 23.16
N GLU A 302 29.97 -35.47 23.37
CA GLU A 302 31.35 -35.29 22.88
C GLU A 302 32.31 -35.73 24.01
N MET A 303 32.65 -37.01 24.03
CA MET A 303 33.46 -37.64 25.08
C MET A 303 34.92 -37.20 25.00
N THR A 304 35.53 -36.92 26.15
CA THR A 304 36.97 -36.64 26.28
C THR A 304 37.72 -37.76 26.99
N SER A 305 36.99 -38.68 27.64
CA SER A 305 37.48 -39.92 28.22
C SER A 305 36.33 -40.92 28.35
N SER A 306 36.56 -42.11 28.91
CA SER A 306 35.48 -43.10 29.16
C SER A 306 34.38 -42.60 30.11
N ASN A 307 34.64 -41.61 30.95
CA ASN A 307 33.70 -41.15 31.97
C ASN A 307 33.43 -39.62 31.92
N GLU A 308 33.92 -38.93 30.90
CA GLU A 308 33.78 -37.47 30.77
C GLU A 308 33.26 -37.08 29.38
N PRO A 309 32.22 -36.22 29.29
CA PRO A 309 31.59 -35.50 30.41
C PRO A 309 30.64 -36.38 31.24
N ALA A 310 30.61 -36.17 32.55
CA ALA A 310 29.54 -36.73 33.39
C ALA A 310 28.15 -36.21 32.92
N PRO A 311 27.09 -37.02 32.95
CA PRO A 311 26.97 -38.36 33.54
C PRO A 311 27.20 -39.52 32.56
N TYR A 312 27.81 -39.26 31.39
CA TYR A 312 27.97 -40.25 30.34
C TYR A 312 29.12 -41.20 30.62
N VAL A 313 28.93 -42.50 30.37
CA VAL A 313 29.98 -43.51 30.54
C VAL A 313 30.06 -44.40 29.30
N VAL A 314 31.26 -44.59 28.77
CA VAL A 314 31.53 -45.48 27.64
C VAL A 314 32.36 -46.67 28.09
N THR A 315 31.83 -47.87 27.85
CA THR A 315 32.51 -49.14 28.06
C THR A 315 32.59 -49.91 26.76
N GLY A 316 33.65 -50.70 26.54
CA GLY A 316 33.75 -51.50 25.32
C GLY A 316 34.80 -52.59 25.42
N THR A 317 34.85 -53.41 24.38
CA THR A 317 35.66 -54.65 24.31
C THR A 317 36.57 -54.67 23.08
N GLY A 318 37.06 -53.48 22.69
CA GLY A 318 37.92 -53.27 21.53
C GLY A 318 39.33 -53.85 21.65
N THR A 319 40.07 -53.79 20.56
CA THR A 319 41.48 -54.16 20.51
C THR A 319 42.30 -53.14 21.27
N ASN A 320 42.98 -53.55 22.34
CA ASN A 320 43.89 -52.70 23.11
C ASN A 320 43.29 -51.33 23.49
N GLU A 321 42.37 -51.33 24.47
CA GLU A 321 41.69 -50.13 25.01
C GLU A 321 42.64 -49.02 25.52
N THR A 322 43.95 -49.27 25.64
CA THR A 322 44.94 -48.21 25.91
C THR A 322 45.33 -47.41 24.67
N SER A 323 45.31 -48.04 23.48
CA SER A 323 45.72 -47.44 22.21
C SER A 323 44.55 -47.07 21.29
N TYR A 324 43.42 -47.77 21.41
CA TYR A 324 42.20 -47.54 20.62
C TYR A 324 40.96 -47.50 21.53
N PRO A 325 40.92 -46.57 22.50
CA PRO A 325 39.89 -46.59 23.54
C PRO A 325 38.49 -46.39 22.97
N SER A 326 37.53 -47.14 23.52
CA SER A 326 36.14 -47.17 23.07
C SER A 326 35.41 -45.83 23.08
N TRP A 327 35.77 -44.91 23.99
CA TRP A 327 35.16 -43.57 24.06
C TRP A 327 35.44 -42.70 22.84
N LYS A 328 36.49 -43.02 22.06
CA LYS A 328 36.82 -42.33 20.82
C LYS A 328 35.75 -42.43 19.75
N LEU A 329 34.85 -43.42 19.84
CA LEU A 329 33.71 -43.50 18.93
C LEU A 329 32.65 -42.40 19.18
N PHE A 330 32.80 -41.62 20.26
CA PHE A 330 31.87 -40.56 20.64
C PHE A 330 32.60 -39.25 20.96
N ASP A 331 33.82 -39.04 20.45
CA ASP A 331 34.61 -37.84 20.78
C ASP A 331 34.35 -36.66 19.84
N GLY A 332 33.46 -36.85 18.84
CA GLY A 332 33.11 -35.85 17.85
C GLY A 332 34.09 -35.72 16.69
N LEU A 333 35.16 -36.51 16.67
CA LEU A 333 36.20 -36.42 15.66
C LEU A 333 35.92 -37.38 14.49
N ALA A 334 35.12 -36.91 13.55
CA ALA A 334 34.79 -37.62 12.31
C ALA A 334 36.01 -37.95 11.41
N SER A 335 37.11 -37.22 11.52
CA SER A 335 38.31 -37.36 10.66
C SER A 335 39.62 -37.14 11.44
N PRO A 336 39.99 -38.08 12.33
CA PRO A 336 41.19 -37.98 13.14
C PRO A 336 42.46 -38.16 12.30
N SER A 337 43.54 -37.48 12.70
CA SER A 337 44.83 -37.50 12.00
C SER A 337 45.72 -38.69 12.37
N SER A 338 45.36 -39.43 13.43
CA SER A 338 46.10 -40.59 13.95
C SER A 338 45.18 -41.79 14.11
N LEU A 339 45.69 -42.99 13.84
CA LEU A 339 44.94 -44.23 14.08
C LEU A 339 44.63 -44.48 15.56
N ASN A 340 45.40 -43.88 16.48
CA ASN A 340 45.18 -44.01 17.93
C ASN A 340 44.02 -43.14 18.44
N ASP A 341 43.49 -42.24 17.60
CA ASP A 341 42.32 -41.42 17.89
C ASP A 341 41.03 -42.07 17.37
N MET A 342 40.99 -43.40 17.32
CA MET A 342 39.90 -44.17 16.71
C MET A 342 39.61 -45.39 17.55
N TRP A 343 38.36 -45.86 17.52
CA TRP A 343 38.04 -47.16 18.09
C TRP A 343 38.29 -48.30 17.09
N ARG A 344 38.81 -49.42 17.60
CA ARG A 344 39.12 -50.59 16.79
C ARG A 344 38.54 -51.88 17.40
N PRO A 345 37.43 -52.45 16.90
CA PRO A 345 36.91 -53.72 17.38
C PRO A 345 37.89 -54.89 17.19
N TYR A 346 37.84 -55.89 18.09
CA TYR A 346 38.72 -57.07 18.08
C TYR A 346 38.22 -58.19 17.15
N GLY A 347 36.94 -58.18 16.79
CA GLY A 347 36.33 -59.10 15.85
C GLY A 347 34.82 -59.19 16.07
N VAL A 348 34.20 -60.23 15.51
CA VAL A 348 32.80 -60.54 15.75
C VAL A 348 32.56 -60.75 17.24
N GLY A 349 31.49 -60.15 17.76
CA GLY A 349 31.14 -60.19 19.18
C GLY A 349 31.69 -59.03 20.02
N THR A 350 32.57 -58.19 19.45
CA THR A 350 33.01 -56.95 20.11
C THR A 350 31.88 -55.92 20.12
N TYR A 351 31.80 -55.15 21.20
CA TYR A 351 30.86 -54.06 21.35
C TYR A 351 31.49 -52.82 21.97
N VAL A 352 30.83 -51.68 21.74
CA VAL A 352 30.96 -50.48 22.56
C VAL A 352 29.59 -50.05 23.03
N GLN A 353 29.52 -49.65 24.30
CA GLN A 353 28.33 -49.28 25.03
C GLN A 353 28.46 -47.85 25.55
N LEU A 354 27.40 -47.08 25.41
CA LEU A 354 27.20 -45.75 25.96
C LEU A 354 26.08 -45.81 27.01
N ASP A 355 26.37 -45.41 28.24
CA ASP A 355 25.39 -45.07 29.28
C ASP A 355 25.13 -43.56 29.23
N LEU A 356 23.87 -43.16 29.07
CA LEU A 356 23.46 -41.76 29.08
C LEU A 356 23.40 -41.14 30.49
N GLY A 357 23.47 -41.97 31.54
CA GLY A 357 23.31 -41.57 32.92
C GLY A 357 21.85 -41.63 33.40
N SER A 358 21.67 -41.62 34.72
CA SER A 358 20.34 -41.66 35.33
C SER A 358 19.49 -40.45 34.92
N GLY A 359 18.25 -40.69 34.50
CA GLY A 359 17.31 -39.64 34.06
C GLY A 359 17.47 -39.18 32.61
N ASN A 360 18.49 -39.65 31.89
CA ASN A 360 18.79 -39.26 30.52
C ASN A 360 18.38 -40.30 29.48
N ALA A 361 17.42 -41.18 29.79
CA ALA A 361 16.98 -42.17 28.82
C ALA A 361 16.33 -41.50 27.60
N LYS A 362 16.67 -41.96 26.40
CA LYS A 362 16.27 -41.36 25.12
C LYS A 362 15.75 -42.40 24.14
N ALA A 363 14.88 -41.98 23.22
CA ALA A 363 14.43 -42.82 22.11
C ALA A 363 15.28 -42.53 20.86
N VAL A 364 16.05 -43.52 20.41
CA VAL A 364 16.85 -43.40 19.18
C VAL A 364 15.95 -43.63 17.97
N SER A 365 16.05 -42.74 17.00
CA SER A 365 15.27 -42.76 15.75
C SER A 365 16.15 -42.83 14.50
N GLY A 366 17.46 -42.70 14.66
CA GLY A 366 18.45 -42.92 13.63
C GLY A 366 19.85 -42.90 14.19
N TYR A 367 20.81 -43.30 13.38
CA TYR A 367 22.23 -43.25 13.72
C TYR A 367 23.09 -43.05 12.48
N ARG A 368 24.33 -42.61 12.72
CA ARG A 368 25.38 -42.48 11.73
C ARG A 368 26.64 -43.10 12.26
N LEU A 369 27.28 -43.91 11.45
CA LEU A 369 28.55 -44.54 11.76
C LEU A 369 29.57 -44.15 10.70
N GLN A 370 30.79 -43.85 11.13
CA GLN A 370 31.84 -43.32 10.29
C GLN A 370 33.14 -44.11 10.49
N LYS A 371 33.93 -44.27 9.43
CA LYS A 371 35.16 -45.08 9.44
C LYS A 371 36.35 -44.30 8.89
N ASN A 372 37.56 -44.80 9.15
CA ASN A 372 38.76 -44.32 8.46
C ASN A 372 38.64 -44.54 6.94
N ALA A 373 39.05 -43.55 6.15
CA ALA A 373 39.19 -43.62 4.70
C ALA A 373 39.88 -44.90 4.20
N SER A 374 41.01 -45.24 4.85
CA SER A 374 41.89 -46.34 4.46
C SER A 374 41.52 -47.69 5.12
N SER A 375 40.46 -47.75 5.93
CA SER A 375 40.06 -48.98 6.63
C SER A 375 38.89 -49.68 5.93
N THR A 376 38.85 -51.01 6.05
CA THR A 376 37.63 -51.79 5.81
C THR A 376 36.51 -51.30 6.72
N GLY A 377 35.27 -51.29 6.24
CA GLY A 377 34.12 -50.93 7.07
C GLY A 377 33.52 -52.16 7.78
N LEU A 378 32.65 -51.93 8.76
CA LEU A 378 31.79 -53.01 9.27
C LEU A 378 30.90 -53.53 8.15
N THR A 379 30.78 -54.86 8.01
CA THR A 379 29.87 -55.48 7.05
C THR A 379 28.55 -55.91 7.70
N GLY A 380 28.49 -56.02 9.02
CA GLY A 380 27.25 -56.21 9.75
C GLY A 380 27.38 -55.91 11.24
N PHE A 381 26.33 -55.31 11.78
CA PHE A 381 26.27 -54.89 13.19
C PHE A 381 24.82 -54.74 13.66
N ARG A 382 24.65 -54.64 14.98
CA ARG A 382 23.39 -54.28 15.65
C ARG A 382 23.57 -53.00 16.45
N ILE A 383 22.54 -52.17 16.45
CA ILE A 383 22.35 -51.14 17.48
C ILE A 383 21.34 -51.72 18.46
N GLU A 384 21.70 -51.74 19.74
CA GLU A 384 20.88 -52.31 20.80
C GLU A 384 20.67 -51.29 21.90
N GLY A 385 19.48 -51.33 22.52
CA GLY A 385 19.07 -50.47 23.61
C GLY A 385 18.75 -51.28 24.86
N SER A 386 19.01 -50.70 26.03
CA SER A 386 18.70 -51.31 27.32
C SER A 386 18.29 -50.26 28.37
N PHE A 387 17.39 -50.64 29.27
CA PHE A 387 16.98 -49.79 30.40
C PHE A 387 17.91 -49.94 31.61
N ASP A 388 18.46 -51.13 31.81
CA ASP A 388 19.20 -51.55 33.01
C ASP A 388 20.68 -51.90 32.74
N GLY A 389 21.07 -51.96 31.47
CA GLY A 389 22.42 -52.33 31.03
C GLY A 389 22.63 -53.85 30.94
N VAL A 390 21.61 -54.66 31.24
CA VAL A 390 21.66 -56.12 31.27
C VAL A 390 20.80 -56.73 30.18
N ASP A 391 19.54 -56.28 30.07
CA ASP A 391 18.59 -56.78 29.09
C ASP A 391 18.60 -55.89 27.84
N TRP A 392 19.01 -56.46 26.71
CA TRP A 392 19.25 -55.72 25.47
C TRP A 392 18.20 -56.06 24.41
N VAL A 393 17.62 -55.00 23.82
CA VAL A 393 16.67 -55.08 22.71
C VAL A 393 17.34 -54.57 21.44
N THR A 394 17.20 -55.30 20.34
CA THR A 394 17.73 -54.85 19.03
C THR A 394 16.90 -53.68 18.50
N VAL A 395 17.49 -52.48 18.52
CA VAL A 395 16.93 -51.25 17.95
C VAL A 395 17.02 -51.28 16.43
N ASP A 396 18.16 -51.73 15.89
CA ASP A 396 18.34 -51.94 14.45
C ASP A 396 19.40 -53.01 14.17
N GLU A 397 19.35 -53.61 12.98
CA GLU A 397 20.29 -54.63 12.54
C GLU A 397 20.62 -54.50 11.07
N GLN A 398 21.91 -54.49 10.78
CA GLN A 398 22.44 -54.32 9.43
C GLN A 398 23.29 -55.52 9.03
N SER A 399 23.08 -55.98 7.79
CA SER A 399 23.85 -57.07 7.16
C SER A 399 24.27 -56.64 5.77
N ALA A 400 25.47 -57.05 5.34
CA ALA A 400 26.07 -56.66 4.07
C ALA A 400 26.14 -55.14 3.85
N VAL A 401 26.57 -54.40 4.88
CA VAL A 401 26.67 -52.93 4.87
C VAL A 401 27.59 -52.46 3.75
N ILE A 402 27.06 -51.59 2.89
CA ILE A 402 27.81 -50.90 1.84
C ILE A 402 28.08 -49.47 2.32
N TRP A 403 29.35 -49.11 2.40
CA TRP A 403 29.79 -47.79 2.81
C TRP A 403 29.74 -46.81 1.63
N SER A 404 29.25 -45.59 1.87
CA SER A 404 29.25 -44.54 0.86
C SER A 404 30.67 -44.03 0.57
N GLY A 405 30.87 -43.31 -0.55
CA GLY A 405 32.17 -42.74 -0.93
C GLY A 405 32.74 -41.70 0.04
N ASN A 406 31.98 -41.30 1.07
CA ASN A 406 32.42 -40.40 2.15
C ASN A 406 32.63 -41.16 3.47
N GLU A 407 32.82 -42.49 3.40
CA GLU A 407 33.16 -43.35 4.55
C GLU A 407 32.16 -43.28 5.71
N LEU A 408 30.91 -43.04 5.34
CA LEU A 408 29.79 -42.81 6.23
C LEU A 408 28.66 -43.76 5.89
N PHE A 409 28.13 -44.39 6.94
CA PHE A 409 26.89 -45.15 6.91
C PHE A 409 25.85 -44.44 7.76
N GLN A 410 24.62 -44.37 7.29
CA GLN A 410 23.52 -43.76 8.05
C GLN A 410 22.24 -44.57 7.85
N GLN A 411 21.50 -44.72 8.93
CA GLN A 411 20.14 -45.27 8.92
C GLN A 411 19.26 -44.33 9.74
N ILE A 412 18.26 -43.76 9.10
CA ILE A 412 17.27 -42.87 9.72
C ILE A 412 15.92 -43.49 9.41
N SER A 413 15.13 -43.80 10.45
CA SER A 413 13.72 -44.23 10.46
C SER A 413 13.11 -44.89 9.19
N PRO A 414 12.44 -46.06 9.29
CA PRO A 414 12.10 -46.76 10.53
C PRO A 414 13.26 -47.62 11.05
N LEU A 415 13.38 -47.66 12.38
CA LEU A 415 14.17 -48.65 13.12
C LEU A 415 13.22 -49.76 13.60
N LYS A 416 13.73 -50.88 14.13
CA LYS A 416 12.90 -51.99 14.62
C LYS A 416 12.07 -51.62 15.86
N THR A 417 12.58 -50.74 16.71
CA THR A 417 11.87 -50.15 17.86
C THR A 417 12.34 -48.71 18.09
N ASN A 418 11.50 -47.89 18.72
CA ASN A 418 11.80 -46.51 19.13
C ASN A 418 11.54 -46.27 20.63
N GLU A 419 11.60 -47.32 21.44
CA GLU A 419 11.50 -47.22 22.89
C GLU A 419 12.62 -46.35 23.51
N VAL A 420 12.36 -45.89 24.72
CA VAL A 420 13.26 -44.98 25.45
C VAL A 420 14.28 -45.81 26.23
N TYR A 421 15.56 -45.80 25.85
CA TYR A 421 16.60 -46.56 26.55
C TYR A 421 17.63 -45.64 27.21
N ARG A 422 18.25 -46.11 28.30
CA ARG A 422 19.35 -45.42 28.97
C ARG A 422 20.70 -45.83 28.38
N TYR A 423 20.82 -47.10 28.04
CA TYR A 423 22.04 -47.69 27.52
C TYR A 423 21.87 -47.98 26.04
N PHE A 424 22.90 -47.65 25.26
CA PHE A 424 22.98 -48.01 23.84
C PHE A 424 24.29 -48.73 23.58
N ARG A 425 24.28 -49.75 22.73
CA ARG A 425 25.51 -50.39 22.29
C ARG A 425 25.52 -50.69 20.80
N LEU A 426 26.68 -50.47 20.18
CA LEU A 426 27.01 -50.96 18.84
C LEU A 426 27.67 -52.33 19.01
N TYR A 427 27.06 -53.36 18.44
CA TYR A 427 27.51 -54.75 18.54
C TYR A 427 27.89 -55.31 17.16
N MET A 428 29.13 -55.77 16.99
CA MET A 428 29.63 -56.29 15.71
C MET A 428 29.16 -57.72 15.45
N THR A 429 28.50 -57.97 14.32
CA THR A 429 28.00 -59.30 13.95
C THR A 429 28.80 -59.96 12.83
N THR A 430 29.34 -59.20 11.87
CA THR A 430 30.20 -59.70 10.79
C THR A 430 31.24 -58.66 10.35
N GLY A 431 32.37 -59.11 9.80
CA GLY A 431 33.39 -58.26 9.16
C GLY A 431 34.80 -58.40 9.76
N GLU A 432 35.76 -57.66 9.19
CA GLU A 432 37.17 -57.67 9.60
C GLU A 432 37.62 -56.33 10.18
N ARG A 433 37.95 -56.34 11.49
CA ARG A 433 38.63 -55.32 12.34
C ARG A 433 38.76 -53.90 11.74
N PRO A 434 37.64 -53.17 11.54
CA PRO A 434 37.67 -51.81 11.02
C PRO A 434 38.29 -50.81 12.01
N TYR A 435 38.66 -49.64 11.53
CA TYR A 435 38.90 -48.44 12.32
C TYR A 435 37.69 -47.52 12.18
N LEU A 436 36.95 -47.33 13.26
CA LEU A 436 35.74 -46.50 13.29
C LEU A 436 36.07 -45.17 13.96
N THR A 437 35.65 -44.08 13.33
CA THR A 437 35.89 -42.72 13.83
C THR A 437 34.79 -42.28 14.79
N GLU A 438 33.53 -42.34 14.36
CA GLU A 438 32.44 -41.72 15.10
C GLU A 438 31.14 -42.52 14.94
N LEU A 439 30.39 -42.64 16.03
CA LEU A 439 29.00 -43.09 16.10
C LEU A 439 28.14 -41.96 16.67
N GLU A 440 27.22 -41.46 15.87
CA GLU A 440 26.23 -40.49 16.29
C GLU A 440 24.86 -41.18 16.39
N LEU A 441 24.20 -41.08 17.54
CA LEU A 441 22.81 -41.49 17.72
C LEU A 441 21.93 -40.25 17.69
N PHE A 442 20.75 -40.35 17.08
CA PHE A 442 19.84 -39.23 16.91
C PHE A 442 18.43 -39.55 17.43
N GLU A 443 17.83 -38.58 18.12
CA GLU A 443 16.37 -38.51 18.29
C GLU A 443 15.78 -37.64 17.18
N LEU A 444 14.56 -37.95 16.76
CA LEU A 444 13.79 -37.03 15.93
C LEU A 444 13.12 -36.00 16.83
N VAL A 445 13.40 -34.72 16.57
CA VAL A 445 12.62 -33.61 17.13
C VAL A 445 11.82 -32.95 16.02
N ASP A 446 10.66 -32.39 16.38
CA ASP A 446 9.82 -31.70 15.41
C ASP A 446 10.58 -30.49 14.85
N GLY A 447 10.97 -30.59 13.58
CA GLY A 447 11.74 -29.56 12.88
C GLY A 447 10.84 -28.49 12.25
N ASN A 448 9.52 -28.64 12.36
CA ASN A 448 8.56 -27.73 11.74
C ASN A 448 8.25 -26.56 12.66
N GLY A 449 8.63 -25.36 12.23
CA GLY A 449 7.93 -24.16 12.68
C GLY A 449 6.56 -24.13 12.01
N TYR A 450 5.48 -24.16 12.77
CA TYR A 450 4.15 -23.91 12.21
C TYR A 450 3.96 -22.41 12.02
N GLN A 451 3.45 -22.04 10.84
CA GLN A 451 3.06 -20.65 10.59
C GLN A 451 1.68 -20.39 11.17
N ILE A 452 1.63 -19.62 12.25
CA ILE A 452 0.38 -19.16 12.83
C ILE A 452 0.02 -17.84 12.18
N LYS A 453 -1.17 -17.79 11.59
CA LYS A 453 -1.77 -16.51 11.20
C LYS A 453 -2.31 -15.83 12.47
N SER A 454 -1.55 -14.91 13.03
CA SER A 454 -2.05 -13.99 14.06
C SER A 454 -2.48 -12.66 13.42
N SER A 455 -3.58 -12.09 13.90
CA SER A 455 -4.05 -10.76 13.49
C SER A 455 -4.29 -9.91 14.72
N LEU A 456 -3.53 -8.83 14.87
CA LEU A 456 -3.83 -7.78 15.84
C LEU A 456 -4.78 -6.78 15.17
N ILE A 457 -6.03 -6.73 15.64
CA ILE A 457 -7.01 -5.74 15.21
C ILE A 457 -7.05 -4.65 16.28
N VAL A 458 -6.62 -3.44 15.92
CA VAL A 458 -6.70 -2.25 16.79
C VAL A 458 -7.92 -1.44 16.37
N PRO A 459 -9.04 -1.49 17.11
CA PRO A 459 -10.30 -0.92 16.64
C PRO A 459 -10.37 0.62 16.75
N TYR A 460 -9.52 1.25 17.57
CA TYR A 460 -9.53 2.70 17.80
C TYR A 460 -8.11 3.27 17.90
N GLY A 461 -7.93 4.53 17.50
CA GLY A 461 -6.66 5.26 17.49
C GLY A 461 -6.16 5.69 18.87
N THR A 462 -6.23 4.81 19.86
CA THR A 462 -5.55 4.99 21.15
C THR A 462 -4.30 4.12 21.17
N SER A 463 -3.20 4.66 21.70
CA SER A 463 -1.95 3.92 21.89
C SER A 463 -2.22 2.60 22.62
N LEU A 464 -2.00 1.48 21.94
CA LEU A 464 -2.00 0.14 22.50
C LEU A 464 -0.54 -0.30 22.65
N PRO A 465 0.07 -0.20 23.84
CA PRO A 465 1.34 -0.86 24.08
C PRO A 465 1.11 -2.37 23.98
N SER A 466 1.59 -2.98 22.90
CA SER A 466 1.50 -4.42 22.66
C SER A 466 2.91 -4.98 22.55
N MET A 467 3.19 -6.04 23.30
CA MET A 467 4.47 -6.74 23.28
C MET A 467 4.32 -8.02 22.46
N LEU A 468 5.11 -8.17 21.40
CA LEU A 468 5.20 -9.41 20.63
C LEU A 468 6.42 -10.20 21.12
N TYR A 469 6.19 -11.29 21.85
CA TYR A 469 7.26 -12.19 22.26
C TYR A 469 7.58 -13.19 21.15
N ILE A 470 8.84 -13.19 20.69
CA ILE A 470 9.36 -14.16 19.71
C ILE A 470 10.44 -14.96 20.42
N PRO A 471 10.24 -16.26 20.67
CA PRO A 471 11.27 -17.08 21.31
C PRO A 471 12.56 -17.11 20.48
N PRO A 472 13.73 -17.38 21.10
CA PRO A 472 14.99 -17.54 20.38
C PRO A 472 14.88 -18.55 19.23
N HIS A 473 15.58 -18.29 18.12
CA HIS A 473 15.58 -19.11 16.89
C HIS A 473 14.30 -19.11 16.04
N ASN A 474 13.29 -18.29 16.37
CA ASN A 474 12.12 -18.05 15.53
C ASN A 474 12.24 -16.80 14.65
N LYS A 475 11.52 -16.77 13.51
CA LYS A 475 11.44 -15.61 12.61
C LYS A 475 9.99 -15.14 12.50
N ALA A 476 9.68 -13.95 13.01
CA ALA A 476 8.41 -13.30 12.73
C ALA A 476 8.53 -12.41 11.49
N THR A 477 7.64 -12.62 10.52
CA THR A 477 7.47 -11.71 9.37
C THR A 477 6.06 -11.14 9.43
N GLY A 478 5.94 -9.86 9.78
CA GLY A 478 4.66 -9.16 9.86
C GLY A 478 4.41 -8.28 8.63
N TYR A 479 3.14 -8.11 8.26
CA TYR A 479 2.67 -7.02 7.42
C TYR A 479 1.56 -6.30 8.18
N VAL A 480 1.70 -4.99 8.37
CA VAL A 480 0.67 -4.17 9.02
C VAL A 480 -0.39 -3.81 7.98
N ASP A 481 -1.59 -4.37 8.10
CA ASP A 481 -2.76 -3.99 7.29
C ASP A 481 -3.62 -3.00 8.09
N VAL A 482 -3.37 -1.70 7.94
CA VAL A 482 -4.20 -0.66 8.54
C VAL A 482 -5.49 -0.55 7.73
N ARG A 483 -6.55 -1.19 8.21
CA ARG A 483 -7.91 -1.02 7.68
C ARG A 483 -8.64 0.02 8.53
N PRO A 484 -8.98 1.20 7.99
CA PRO A 484 -9.84 2.12 8.71
C PRO A 484 -11.22 1.49 8.88
N ILE A 485 -11.66 1.33 10.14
CA ILE A 485 -13.01 0.82 10.49
C ILE A 485 -14.10 1.81 10.08
N TYR A 486 -13.73 3.09 9.91
CA TYR A 486 -14.64 4.12 9.44
C TYR A 486 -14.50 4.32 7.93
N HIS A 487 -15.57 4.03 7.18
CA HIS A 487 -15.86 4.60 5.87
C HIS A 487 -16.23 6.08 5.97
N GLU A 488 -15.49 6.84 6.76
CA GLU A 488 -15.60 8.29 6.69
C GLU A 488 -14.54 8.78 5.73
N ASN A 489 -14.96 9.57 4.76
CA ASN A 489 -14.07 10.37 3.94
C ASN A 489 -13.21 11.18 4.91
N LEU A 490 -11.94 10.85 5.13
CA LEU A 490 -11.02 11.73 5.82
C LEU A 490 -10.88 12.99 4.95
N PRO A 491 -11.47 14.14 5.33
CA PRO A 491 -11.38 15.34 4.53
C PRO A 491 -9.98 15.91 4.75
N ALA A 492 -9.03 15.49 3.93
CA ALA A 492 -7.70 16.09 3.91
C ALA A 492 -7.75 17.39 3.11
N ARG A 493 -7.60 18.54 3.78
CA ARG A 493 -7.44 19.84 3.13
C ARG A 493 -5.97 20.21 3.09
N VAL A 494 -5.38 20.22 1.89
CA VAL A 494 -4.04 20.74 1.68
C VAL A 494 -4.16 22.24 1.41
N SER A 495 -3.68 23.06 2.34
CA SER A 495 -3.54 24.53 2.18
C SER A 495 -2.07 24.85 2.01
N ILE A 496 -1.67 25.20 0.78
CA ILE A 496 -0.30 25.58 0.45
C ILE A 496 -0.19 27.10 0.63
N LYS A 497 0.64 27.55 1.57
CA LYS A 497 0.81 28.96 1.92
C LYS A 497 2.02 29.64 1.23
N VAL A 498 2.72 28.95 0.33
CA VAL A 498 3.97 29.47 -0.29
C VAL A 498 3.97 29.23 -1.80
N HIS A 499 4.48 30.23 -2.52
CA HIS A 499 4.41 30.48 -3.96
C HIS A 499 5.47 29.74 -4.79
N ASP A 500 5.74 28.46 -4.51
CA ASP A 500 6.78 27.70 -5.23
C ASP A 500 6.34 26.30 -5.66
N ASN A 501 7.09 25.71 -6.60
CA ASN A 501 6.90 24.34 -7.08
C ASN A 501 7.00 23.33 -5.93
N LEU A 502 5.86 23.00 -5.31
CA LEU A 502 5.77 21.93 -4.32
C LEU A 502 5.58 20.59 -5.05
N SER A 503 6.64 19.79 -5.07
CA SER A 503 6.55 18.38 -5.46
C SER A 503 5.77 17.60 -4.40
N CYS A 504 4.44 17.61 -4.51
CA CYS A 504 3.56 16.84 -3.63
C CYS A 504 3.55 15.37 -4.07
N ARG A 505 3.74 14.45 -3.12
CA ARG A 505 3.56 13.01 -3.33
C ARG A 505 2.33 12.56 -2.54
N ILE A 506 1.25 12.24 -3.23
CA ILE A 506 0.10 11.57 -2.61
C ILE A 506 0.37 10.07 -2.68
N ASN A 507 0.74 9.48 -1.55
CA ASN A 507 0.89 8.03 -1.41
C ASN A 507 -0.47 7.47 -1.01
N ILE A 508 -1.11 6.72 -1.90
CA ILE A 508 -2.33 5.97 -1.60
C ILE A 508 -1.90 4.53 -1.31
N PRO A 509 -2.11 4.02 -0.07
CA PRO A 509 -1.84 2.62 0.25
C PRO A 509 -2.66 1.66 -0.62
N ILE A 510 -2.17 0.42 -0.75
CA ILE A 510 -2.69 -0.61 -1.68
C ILE A 510 -4.19 -0.94 -1.47
N ASN A 511 -4.77 -0.57 -0.32
CA ASN A 511 -6.17 -0.84 0.04
C ASN A 511 -7.07 0.41 0.11
N ASN A 512 -6.59 1.60 -0.27
CA ASN A 512 -7.36 2.85 -0.19
C ASN A 512 -7.87 3.33 -1.56
N ARG A 513 -9.02 4.02 -1.57
CA ARG A 513 -9.56 4.73 -2.73
C ARG A 513 -9.50 6.23 -2.47
N ALA A 514 -8.92 7.00 -3.40
CA ALA A 514 -8.97 8.46 -3.33
C ALA A 514 -9.98 8.99 -4.36
N SER A 515 -10.91 9.82 -3.91
CA SER A 515 -11.78 10.62 -4.75
C SER A 515 -11.51 12.09 -4.47
N ALA A 516 -11.14 12.86 -5.48
CA ALA A 516 -10.96 14.30 -5.37
C ALA A 516 -12.19 14.99 -5.98
N ILE A 517 -12.79 15.92 -5.23
CA ILE A 517 -13.75 16.88 -5.77
C ILE A 517 -12.94 18.15 -6.02
N VAL A 518 -12.70 18.46 -7.29
CA VAL A 518 -12.09 19.72 -7.70
C VAL A 518 -13.24 20.68 -8.01
N LYS A 519 -13.43 21.70 -7.16
CA LYS A 519 -14.31 22.79 -7.50
C LYS A 519 -13.52 23.76 -8.38
N ILE A 520 -14.11 24.20 -9.48
CA ILE A 520 -13.53 25.22 -10.35
C ILE A 520 -14.43 26.44 -10.20
N VAL A 521 -13.91 27.49 -9.57
CA VAL A 521 -14.61 28.77 -9.43
C VAL A 521 -14.23 29.67 -10.62
N GLN A 522 -15.18 30.43 -11.15
CA GLN A 522 -14.92 31.41 -12.20
C GLN A 522 -13.92 32.48 -11.71
N PRO A 523 -12.93 32.90 -12.54
CA PRO A 523 -11.98 33.92 -12.12
C PRO A 523 -12.73 35.23 -11.79
N PRO A 524 -12.32 35.97 -10.74
CA PRO A 524 -12.98 37.21 -10.38
C PRO A 524 -12.78 38.25 -11.48
N THR A 525 -13.86 38.94 -11.85
CA THR A 525 -13.77 40.12 -12.72
C THR A 525 -13.35 41.32 -11.87
N LYS A 526 -12.36 42.08 -12.35
CA LYS A 526 -11.90 43.32 -11.71
C LYS A 526 -12.26 44.52 -12.58
N MET A 527 -12.60 45.63 -11.93
CA MET A 527 -12.85 46.91 -12.57
C MET A 527 -11.69 47.86 -12.25
N LEU A 528 -11.09 48.45 -13.28
CA LEU A 528 -10.00 49.42 -13.18
C LEU A 528 -10.45 50.74 -13.81
N SER A 529 -10.46 51.79 -13.02
CA SER A 529 -10.78 53.16 -13.47
C SER A 529 -9.49 53.94 -13.71
N LEU A 530 -9.28 54.40 -14.93
CA LEU A 530 -8.10 55.15 -15.34
C LEU A 530 -8.43 56.63 -15.53
N SER A 531 -7.52 57.50 -15.10
CA SER A 531 -7.53 58.93 -15.41
C SER A 531 -6.67 59.21 -16.66
N PRO A 532 -7.01 60.24 -17.47
CA PRO A 532 -6.24 60.59 -18.64
C PRO A 532 -4.84 61.07 -18.26
N ILE A 533 -3.84 60.66 -19.03
CA ILE A 533 -2.45 61.13 -18.89
C ILE A 533 -2.19 62.40 -19.69
N LYS A 534 -2.95 62.60 -20.77
CA LYS A 534 -2.88 63.78 -21.62
C LYS A 534 -4.28 64.20 -22.05
N ASP A 535 -4.54 65.48 -22.04
CA ASP A 535 -5.71 66.10 -22.63
C ASP A 535 -5.41 67.54 -23.06
N ALA A 536 -6.03 67.95 -24.15
CA ALA A 536 -5.92 69.32 -24.65
C ALA A 536 -7.07 69.59 -25.59
N PHE A 537 -7.51 70.85 -25.68
CA PHE A 537 -8.37 71.27 -26.77
C PHE A 537 -7.64 72.24 -27.70
N VAL A 538 -8.13 72.34 -28.93
CA VAL A 538 -7.59 73.23 -29.95
C VAL A 538 -8.70 74.12 -30.49
N ARG A 539 -8.33 75.33 -30.90
CA ARG A 539 -9.24 76.38 -31.36
C ARG A 539 -8.83 76.89 -32.72
N GLU A 540 -9.77 76.95 -33.65
CA GLU A 540 -9.55 77.48 -35.00
C GLU A 540 -9.21 78.97 -34.98
N GLY A 541 -9.90 79.76 -34.16
CA GLY A 541 -9.71 81.21 -34.11
C GLY A 541 -8.37 81.65 -33.52
N THR A 542 -7.65 80.74 -32.84
CA THR A 542 -6.33 81.00 -32.25
C THR A 542 -5.39 79.82 -32.49
N PRO A 543 -4.93 79.62 -33.74
CA PRO A 543 -4.47 78.30 -34.17
C PRO A 543 -3.07 77.89 -33.70
N LYS A 544 -2.29 78.83 -33.13
CA LYS A 544 -0.92 78.63 -32.64
C LYS A 544 -0.81 78.49 -31.12
N PHE A 545 -1.89 78.72 -30.37
CA PHE A 545 -1.88 78.58 -28.92
C PHE A 545 -2.15 77.14 -28.50
N ASN A 546 -1.55 76.75 -27.39
CA ASN A 546 -1.77 75.46 -26.75
C ASN A 546 -2.65 75.66 -25.50
N TYR A 547 -3.60 74.75 -25.29
CA TYR A 547 -4.55 74.79 -24.18
C TYR A 547 -4.53 73.51 -23.32
N GLY A 548 -3.40 72.80 -23.30
CA GLY A 548 -3.27 71.52 -22.58
C GLY A 548 -3.14 71.64 -21.06
N THR A 549 -3.38 72.81 -20.48
CA THR A 549 -3.40 73.03 -19.01
C THR A 549 -4.69 73.70 -18.54
N GLU A 550 -5.66 73.86 -19.44
CA GLU A 550 -6.94 74.49 -19.14
C GLU A 550 -7.87 73.51 -18.41
N GLN A 551 -8.71 74.03 -17.52
CA GLN A 551 -9.61 73.19 -16.73
C GLN A 551 -10.80 72.63 -17.53
N ASP A 552 -11.02 73.13 -18.75
CA ASP A 552 -12.15 72.80 -19.60
C ASP A 552 -11.72 72.30 -20.97
N LEU A 553 -12.46 71.32 -21.48
CA LEU A 553 -12.36 70.80 -22.84
C LEU A 553 -13.57 71.25 -23.66
N TYR A 554 -13.33 71.70 -24.89
CA TYR A 554 -14.37 72.22 -25.77
C TYR A 554 -14.45 71.44 -27.07
N VAL A 555 -15.68 71.21 -27.52
CA VAL A 555 -15.98 70.49 -28.76
C VAL A 555 -17.12 71.20 -29.50
N GLY A 556 -16.98 71.42 -30.80
CA GLY A 556 -18.05 71.99 -31.63
C GLY A 556 -17.83 73.44 -32.06
N TYR A 557 -18.91 74.17 -32.37
CA TYR A 557 -18.81 75.49 -32.98
C TYR A 557 -19.24 76.61 -32.04
N ASN A 558 -18.38 77.61 -31.87
CA ASN A 558 -18.71 78.81 -31.13
C ASN A 558 -19.23 79.90 -32.07
N SER A 559 -20.54 80.09 -32.10
CA SER A 559 -21.19 81.08 -32.95
C SER A 559 -20.83 82.54 -32.61
N LYS A 560 -20.37 82.82 -31.38
CA LYS A 560 -19.96 84.18 -30.99
C LYS A 560 -18.62 84.60 -31.59
N PHE A 561 -17.70 83.65 -31.73
CA PHE A 561 -16.35 83.91 -32.26
C PHE A 561 -16.12 83.30 -33.65
N SER A 562 -17.12 82.63 -34.21
CA SER A 562 -17.07 81.92 -35.50
C SER A 562 -15.86 80.98 -35.61
N GLU A 563 -15.67 80.13 -34.61
CA GLU A 563 -14.53 79.20 -34.53
C GLU A 563 -14.96 77.80 -34.11
N LYS A 564 -14.17 76.81 -34.54
CA LYS A 564 -14.33 75.39 -34.18
C LYS A 564 -13.41 74.98 -33.02
N TYR A 565 -13.92 74.05 -32.20
CA TYR A 565 -13.22 73.41 -31.11
C TYR A 565 -13.17 71.89 -31.28
N ARG A 566 -12.00 71.32 -30.98
CA ARG A 566 -11.77 69.87 -30.92
C ARG A 566 -10.98 69.56 -29.67
N SER A 567 -11.26 68.41 -29.06
CA SER A 567 -10.55 67.97 -27.85
C SER A 567 -9.81 66.66 -28.11
N PHE A 568 -8.67 66.47 -27.45
CA PHE A 568 -7.83 65.29 -27.52
C PHE A 568 -7.67 64.72 -26.12
N VAL A 569 -7.72 63.39 -26.00
CA VAL A 569 -7.56 62.69 -24.73
C VAL A 569 -6.72 61.42 -24.95
N LYS A 570 -5.85 61.09 -23.99
CA LYS A 570 -5.08 59.85 -23.98
C LYS A 570 -5.05 59.25 -22.58
N PHE A 571 -5.29 57.95 -22.50
CA PHE A 571 -5.15 57.14 -21.28
C PHE A 571 -3.89 56.28 -21.36
N ASP A 572 -3.27 56.00 -20.23
CA ASP A 572 -2.22 55.00 -20.12
C ASP A 572 -2.84 53.66 -19.70
N ILE A 573 -2.87 52.70 -20.62
CA ILE A 573 -3.39 51.36 -20.36
C ILE A 573 -2.31 50.36 -19.97
N SER A 574 -1.03 50.76 -19.94
CA SER A 574 0.10 49.88 -19.56
C SER A 574 0.07 49.47 -18.08
N VAL A 575 -0.75 50.15 -17.28
CA VAL A 575 -1.06 49.81 -15.89
C VAL A 575 -1.89 48.52 -15.76
N LEU A 576 -2.54 48.06 -16.83
CA LEU A 576 -3.18 46.75 -16.83
C LEU A 576 -2.10 45.66 -16.71
N PRO A 577 -2.26 44.69 -15.79
CA PRO A 577 -1.32 43.58 -15.69
C PRO A 577 -1.20 42.84 -17.03
N ALA A 578 -0.08 42.14 -17.27
CA ALA A 578 0.04 41.26 -18.44
C ALA A 578 -0.92 40.06 -18.35
N ASP A 579 -1.22 39.45 -19.49
CA ASP A 579 -2.01 38.20 -19.63
C ASP A 579 -3.46 38.26 -19.12
N GLN A 580 -4.12 39.41 -19.15
CA GLN A 580 -5.52 39.60 -18.75
C GLN A 580 -6.48 39.47 -19.93
N ILE A 581 -7.77 39.22 -19.67
CA ILE A 581 -8.82 39.24 -20.71
C ILE A 581 -9.73 40.44 -20.48
N ILE A 582 -9.71 41.42 -21.38
CA ILE A 582 -10.62 42.57 -21.32
C ILE A 582 -12.05 42.12 -21.64
N LYS A 583 -12.98 42.37 -20.71
CA LYS A 583 -14.41 42.04 -20.84
C LYS A 583 -15.19 43.19 -21.43
N SER A 584 -15.09 44.37 -20.83
CA SER A 584 -15.72 45.59 -21.30
C SER A 584 -14.86 46.80 -20.96
N ALA A 585 -14.98 47.88 -21.73
CA ALA A 585 -14.35 49.16 -21.41
C ALA A 585 -15.28 50.32 -21.76
N HIS A 586 -15.42 51.28 -20.86
CA HIS A 586 -16.33 52.42 -21.02
C HIS A 586 -15.60 53.73 -20.74
N PHE A 587 -15.58 54.62 -21.73
CA PHE A 587 -15.08 55.98 -21.58
C PHE A 587 -16.19 56.88 -21.06
N LYS A 588 -15.90 57.60 -19.97
CA LYS A 588 -16.82 58.52 -19.29
C LYS A 588 -16.31 59.95 -19.36
N LEU A 589 -17.20 60.86 -19.76
CA LEU A 589 -16.91 62.28 -19.89
C LEU A 589 -18.03 63.10 -19.25
N PHE A 590 -17.70 64.10 -18.44
CA PHE A 590 -18.70 64.90 -17.74
C PHE A 590 -19.09 66.15 -18.53
N HIS A 591 -20.38 66.30 -18.81
CA HIS A 591 -20.96 67.50 -19.41
C HIS A 591 -21.78 68.26 -18.38
N GLU A 592 -21.40 69.50 -18.06
CA GLU A 592 -22.05 70.30 -17.00
C GLU A 592 -23.34 71.00 -17.46
N LEU A 593 -23.44 71.39 -18.74
CA LEU A 593 -24.47 72.33 -19.19
C LEU A 593 -25.82 71.66 -19.43
N GLU A 594 -26.76 71.89 -18.51
CA GLU A 594 -28.17 71.50 -18.66
C GLU A 594 -28.91 72.40 -19.67
N GLY A 595 -29.92 71.84 -20.35
CA GLY A 595 -30.80 72.61 -21.26
C GLY A 595 -30.18 73.04 -22.60
N THR A 596 -28.98 72.54 -22.96
CA THR A 596 -28.39 72.76 -24.29
C THR A 596 -28.99 71.82 -25.35
N PRO A 597 -29.08 72.22 -26.64
CA PRO A 597 -29.59 71.34 -27.71
C PRO A 597 -28.83 70.02 -27.77
N VAL A 598 -29.51 68.91 -28.04
CA VAL A 598 -28.84 67.59 -28.17
C VAL A 598 -28.07 67.57 -29.50
N GLN A 599 -26.75 67.42 -29.43
CA GLN A 599 -25.86 67.36 -30.58
C GLN A 599 -25.03 66.09 -30.55
N LYS A 600 -24.74 65.51 -31.72
CA LYS A 600 -23.97 64.27 -31.83
C LYS A 600 -22.47 64.55 -31.76
N VAL A 601 -21.82 63.97 -30.76
CA VAL A 601 -20.36 64.00 -30.58
C VAL A 601 -19.77 62.68 -31.08
N GLU A 602 -18.72 62.77 -31.89
CA GLU A 602 -18.00 61.62 -32.44
C GLU A 602 -16.56 61.57 -31.92
N ILE A 603 -16.06 60.35 -31.74
CA ILE A 603 -14.72 60.08 -31.23
C ILE A 603 -13.92 59.31 -32.27
N TYR A 604 -12.70 59.75 -32.55
CA TYR A 604 -11.83 59.22 -33.61
C TYR A 604 -10.43 58.84 -33.10
N GLU A 605 -9.86 57.78 -33.64
CA GLU A 605 -8.44 57.46 -33.52
C GLU A 605 -7.54 58.48 -34.25
N LEU A 606 -6.29 58.58 -33.83
CA LEU A 606 -5.30 59.51 -34.39
C LEU A 606 -4.25 58.81 -35.25
N ASP A 607 -3.82 59.48 -36.31
CA ASP A 607 -2.74 59.00 -37.18
C ASP A 607 -1.37 58.94 -36.48
N ARG A 608 -1.10 59.87 -35.56
CA ARG A 608 0.17 60.00 -34.82
C ARG A 608 0.00 60.36 -33.34
N GLU A 609 1.05 60.08 -32.57
CA GLU A 609 1.20 60.57 -31.19
C GLU A 609 1.27 62.09 -31.13
N TRP A 610 0.82 62.67 -30.01
CA TRP A 610 0.83 64.11 -29.78
C TRP A 610 1.36 64.46 -28.39
N ASN A 611 1.81 65.71 -28.27
CA ASN A 611 2.30 66.28 -27.02
C ASN A 611 1.26 67.27 -26.46
N GLU A 612 0.86 67.07 -25.21
CA GLU A 612 -0.15 67.89 -24.54
C GLU A 612 0.18 69.37 -24.56
N ARG A 613 1.43 69.74 -24.27
CA ARG A 613 1.89 71.14 -24.27
C ARG A 613 2.33 71.65 -25.64
N GLY A 614 2.19 70.83 -26.68
CA GLY A 614 2.65 71.14 -28.03
C GLY A 614 1.56 71.12 -29.09
N VAL A 615 0.38 70.55 -28.81
CA VAL A 615 -0.71 70.47 -29.77
C VAL A 615 -1.41 71.82 -29.92
N THR A 616 -1.61 72.24 -31.16
CA THR A 616 -2.28 73.46 -31.57
C THR A 616 -3.20 73.13 -32.75
N TRP A 617 -4.05 74.06 -33.18
CA TRP A 617 -4.92 73.83 -34.33
C TRP A 617 -4.13 73.51 -35.61
N ASP A 618 -3.03 74.24 -35.85
CA ASP A 618 -2.19 74.09 -37.05
C ASP A 618 -1.46 72.74 -37.11
N ASN A 619 -1.12 72.14 -35.97
CA ASN A 619 -0.30 70.92 -35.90
C ASN A 619 -1.05 69.68 -35.39
N GLN A 620 -2.38 69.78 -35.23
CA GLN A 620 -3.22 68.71 -34.68
C GLN A 620 -3.08 67.39 -35.48
N PRO A 621 -3.10 66.22 -34.81
CA PRO A 621 -3.17 64.93 -35.49
C PRO A 621 -4.45 64.77 -36.31
N VAL A 622 -4.38 63.96 -37.37
CA VAL A 622 -5.51 63.72 -38.28
C VAL A 622 -6.38 62.58 -37.75
N PRO A 623 -7.72 62.73 -37.68
CA PRO A 623 -8.61 61.64 -37.31
C PRO A 623 -8.63 60.55 -38.38
N THR A 624 -8.63 59.29 -37.96
CA THR A 624 -8.57 58.13 -38.86
C THR A 624 -9.86 57.31 -38.82
N ILE A 625 -10.03 56.45 -37.82
CA ILE A 625 -11.18 55.56 -37.67
C ILE A 625 -12.10 56.11 -36.58
N LYS A 626 -13.42 56.09 -36.83
CA LYS A 626 -14.41 56.44 -35.80
C LYS A 626 -14.50 55.31 -34.78
N ILE A 627 -14.23 55.62 -33.51
CA ILE A 627 -14.29 54.70 -32.37
C ILE A 627 -15.75 54.58 -31.89
N ALA A 628 -16.41 55.71 -31.65
CA ALA A 628 -17.75 55.75 -31.09
C ALA A 628 -18.43 57.10 -31.31
N GLU A 629 -19.74 57.16 -31.03
CA GLU A 629 -20.54 58.39 -31.06
C GLU A 629 -21.52 58.43 -29.88
N VAL A 630 -21.87 59.63 -29.42
CA VAL A 630 -22.80 59.85 -28.30
C VAL A 630 -23.57 61.15 -28.48
N ASP A 631 -24.85 61.14 -28.12
CA ASP A 631 -25.70 62.32 -28.13
C ASP A 631 -25.49 63.12 -26.83
N VAL A 632 -25.18 64.41 -26.96
CA VAL A 632 -24.80 65.28 -25.83
C VAL A 632 -25.70 66.52 -25.79
N GLY A 633 -26.41 66.71 -24.69
CA GLY A 633 -27.30 67.85 -24.45
C GLY A 633 -28.56 67.46 -23.67
N GLY A 634 -29.43 68.41 -23.39
CA GLY A 634 -30.66 68.22 -22.60
C GLY A 634 -30.41 68.16 -21.08
N VAL A 635 -29.67 67.15 -20.62
CA VAL A 635 -29.36 66.90 -19.20
C VAL A 635 -27.84 66.86 -19.00
N GLY A 636 -27.35 67.49 -17.93
CA GLY A 636 -25.95 67.46 -17.52
C GLY A 636 -25.62 66.16 -16.76
N GLY A 637 -24.39 65.66 -16.92
CA GLY A 637 -23.92 64.46 -16.23
C GLY A 637 -22.77 63.74 -16.92
N TYR A 638 -22.44 62.55 -16.42
CA TYR A 638 -21.47 61.66 -17.07
C TYR A 638 -22.11 60.96 -18.27
N LEU A 639 -21.50 61.15 -19.43
CA LEU A 639 -21.77 60.42 -20.65
C LEU A 639 -20.88 59.19 -20.68
N SER A 640 -21.42 58.02 -21.01
CA SER A 640 -20.66 56.76 -21.08
C SER A 640 -20.66 56.23 -22.51
N VAL A 641 -19.49 55.90 -23.03
CA VAL A 641 -19.29 55.46 -24.41
C VAL A 641 -18.51 54.15 -24.42
N ASP A 642 -18.93 53.17 -25.22
CA ASP A 642 -18.27 51.86 -25.30
C ASP A 642 -16.94 51.95 -26.06
N PHE A 643 -15.86 51.58 -25.38
CA PHE A 643 -14.47 51.58 -25.86
C PHE A 643 -13.88 50.15 -25.86
N THR A 644 -14.72 49.12 -25.73
CA THR A 644 -14.29 47.74 -25.50
C THR A 644 -13.34 47.21 -26.57
N ASP A 645 -13.67 47.42 -27.85
CA ASP A 645 -12.87 46.84 -28.94
C ASP A 645 -11.55 47.57 -29.15
N ILE A 646 -11.54 48.91 -29.08
CA ILE A 646 -10.31 49.68 -29.21
C ILE A 646 -9.34 49.45 -28.03
N VAL A 647 -9.85 49.28 -26.81
CA VAL A 647 -9.02 48.95 -25.64
C VAL A 647 -8.45 47.54 -25.74
N LYS A 648 -9.19 46.56 -26.30
CA LYS A 648 -8.66 45.22 -26.60
C LYS A 648 -7.53 45.28 -27.62
N ASP A 649 -7.67 46.09 -28.67
CA ASP A 649 -6.65 46.21 -29.70
C ASP A 649 -5.38 46.87 -29.19
N TRP A 650 -5.52 47.90 -28.33
CA TRP A 650 -4.38 48.50 -27.63
C TRP A 650 -3.71 47.52 -26.66
N TYR A 651 -4.49 46.74 -25.91
CA TYR A 651 -3.98 45.79 -24.93
C TYR A 651 -3.26 44.60 -25.57
N ASN A 652 -3.77 44.07 -26.68
CA ASN A 652 -3.16 42.98 -27.43
C ASN A 652 -1.96 43.41 -28.28
N GLY A 653 -1.69 44.73 -28.37
CA GLY A 653 -0.63 45.29 -29.20
C GLY A 653 -0.94 45.27 -30.70
N SER A 654 -2.19 44.98 -31.09
CA SER A 654 -2.64 45.03 -32.49
C SER A 654 -2.68 46.46 -33.03
N GLN A 655 -2.97 47.43 -32.16
CA GLN A 655 -2.95 48.86 -32.47
C GLN A 655 -2.16 49.61 -31.40
N GLN A 656 -1.41 50.64 -31.80
CA GLN A 656 -0.71 51.49 -30.86
C GLN A 656 -1.66 52.55 -30.29
N ASN A 657 -1.73 52.69 -28.97
CA ASN A 657 -2.52 53.73 -28.31
C ASN A 657 -1.88 55.12 -28.52
N LYS A 658 -2.39 55.86 -29.51
CA LYS A 658 -1.96 57.23 -29.87
C LYS A 658 -2.83 58.33 -29.24
N GLY A 659 -3.79 57.96 -28.40
CA GLY A 659 -4.88 58.84 -27.97
C GLY A 659 -5.98 58.97 -29.03
N PHE A 660 -7.01 59.75 -28.72
CA PHE A 660 -8.18 59.95 -29.57
C PHE A 660 -8.63 61.42 -29.58
N MET A 661 -9.38 61.78 -30.61
CA MET A 661 -9.98 63.11 -30.81
C MET A 661 -11.49 63.04 -30.63
N ILE A 662 -12.04 64.07 -30.00
CA ILE A 662 -13.47 64.29 -29.80
C ILE A 662 -13.87 65.52 -30.61
N LYS A 663 -14.85 65.37 -31.50
CA LYS A 663 -15.42 66.46 -32.30
C LYS A 663 -16.94 66.34 -32.43
N LEU A 664 -17.64 67.39 -32.86
CA LEU A 664 -19.04 67.24 -33.29
C LEU A 664 -19.11 66.52 -34.64
N ALA A 665 -20.20 65.78 -34.86
CA ALA A 665 -20.49 65.15 -36.15
C ALA A 665 -20.63 66.22 -37.25
N ASP A 666 -21.41 67.27 -36.97
CA ASP A 666 -21.46 68.50 -37.76
C ASP A 666 -20.80 69.64 -37.00
N GLU A 667 -19.57 69.99 -37.40
CA GLU A 667 -18.79 71.07 -36.79
C GLU A 667 -19.27 72.48 -37.18
N ASN A 668 -20.39 72.61 -37.91
CA ASN A 668 -21.04 73.88 -38.21
C ASN A 668 -22.38 74.05 -37.46
N GLU A 669 -22.81 73.03 -36.72
CA GLU A 669 -24.01 73.11 -35.89
C GLU A 669 -23.80 74.13 -34.77
N GLN A 670 -24.77 75.02 -34.57
CA GLN A 670 -24.66 76.07 -33.56
C GLN A 670 -24.53 75.45 -32.15
N TYR A 671 -23.75 76.11 -31.29
CA TYR A 671 -23.38 75.70 -29.93
C TYR A 671 -22.19 74.73 -29.84
N TYR A 672 -21.38 74.94 -28.80
CA TYR A 672 -20.28 74.05 -28.43
C TYR A 672 -20.64 73.28 -27.15
N LYS A 673 -20.03 72.12 -26.97
CA LYS A 673 -20.09 71.32 -25.76
C LYS A 673 -18.85 71.55 -24.92
N ARG A 674 -19.07 71.83 -23.64
CA ARG A 674 -18.05 71.94 -22.61
C ARG A 674 -17.99 70.65 -21.82
N PHE A 675 -16.79 70.14 -21.66
CA PHE A 675 -16.45 68.99 -20.83
C PHE A 675 -15.32 69.38 -19.87
N TYR A 676 -15.09 68.56 -18.86
CA TYR A 676 -14.00 68.79 -17.92
C TYR A 676 -12.71 68.09 -18.36
N SER A 677 -11.59 68.80 -18.16
CA SER A 677 -10.22 68.29 -18.34
C SER A 677 -9.77 67.43 -17.15
N LYS A 678 -8.56 66.87 -17.25
CA LYS A 678 -7.89 66.17 -16.16
C LYS A 678 -7.56 67.07 -14.97
N GLU A 679 -7.44 68.39 -15.16
CA GLU A 679 -7.17 69.37 -14.10
C GLU A 679 -8.41 69.73 -13.26
N SER A 680 -9.61 69.26 -13.66
CA SER A 680 -10.87 69.53 -12.96
C SER A 680 -11.27 68.43 -11.96
N ARG A 681 -12.28 68.71 -11.14
CA ARG A 681 -12.86 67.76 -10.16
C ARG A 681 -13.64 66.60 -10.79
N HIS A 682 -14.13 66.79 -12.02
CA HIS A 682 -14.89 65.80 -12.78
C HIS A 682 -14.10 65.37 -14.02
N SER A 683 -12.87 64.89 -13.81
CA SER A 683 -12.00 64.48 -14.90
C SER A 683 -12.57 63.32 -15.71
N PRO A 684 -12.16 63.17 -16.99
CA PRO A 684 -12.54 62.03 -17.81
C PRO A 684 -12.08 60.71 -17.16
N ILE A 685 -12.84 59.63 -17.31
CA ILE A 685 -12.53 58.32 -16.71
C ILE A 685 -12.65 57.23 -17.78
N LEU A 686 -11.72 56.28 -17.81
CA LEU A 686 -11.84 55.06 -18.60
C LEU A 686 -11.98 53.87 -17.65
N ASP A 687 -13.18 53.30 -17.57
CA ASP A 687 -13.48 52.12 -16.75
C ASP A 687 -13.28 50.85 -17.57
N ILE A 688 -12.34 50.00 -17.15
CA ILE A 688 -11.99 48.76 -17.82
C ILE A 688 -12.32 47.59 -16.91
N GLU A 689 -13.26 46.75 -17.34
CA GLU A 689 -13.55 45.47 -16.70
C GLU A 689 -12.70 44.38 -17.36
N TYR A 690 -11.87 43.69 -16.58
CA TYR A 690 -11.05 42.60 -17.07
C TYR A 690 -11.12 41.38 -16.15
N LEU A 691 -10.94 40.21 -16.74
CA LEU A 691 -10.81 38.95 -16.03
C LEU A 691 -9.40 38.85 -15.47
N ASP A 692 -9.27 38.85 -14.14
CA ASP A 692 -7.97 38.71 -13.50
C ASP A 692 -7.46 37.26 -13.66
N GLN A 693 -6.54 37.03 -14.61
CA GLN A 693 -5.85 35.75 -14.78
C GLN A 693 -4.75 35.54 -13.73
N THR A 694 -4.34 36.60 -13.02
CA THR A 694 -3.37 36.51 -11.95
C THR A 694 -4.00 35.74 -10.78
N VAL A 695 -3.51 34.52 -10.59
CA VAL A 695 -4.15 33.51 -9.75
C VAL A 695 -3.99 33.86 -8.27
N TYR A 696 -5.03 34.45 -7.67
CA TYR A 696 -5.30 34.29 -6.23
C TYR A 696 -6.31 33.16 -6.05
N THR A 697 -5.89 31.89 -6.14
CA THR A 697 -6.79 30.81 -5.72
C THR A 697 -6.07 29.61 -5.12
N TYR A 698 -6.70 29.16 -4.03
CA TYR A 698 -6.72 27.81 -3.50
C TYR A 698 -7.05 26.69 -4.52
N GLU A 699 -7.24 26.95 -5.81
CA GLU A 699 -7.83 25.97 -6.75
C GLU A 699 -7.36 26.13 -8.21
N ARG A 700 -6.06 26.35 -8.46
CA ARG A 700 -5.48 26.05 -9.79
C ARG A 700 -4.23 25.20 -9.67
N ALA A 701 -4.41 23.90 -9.91
CA ALA A 701 -3.32 23.02 -10.35
C ALA A 701 -3.55 22.71 -11.82
N ASP A 702 -2.72 23.31 -12.67
CA ASP A 702 -2.63 22.96 -14.09
C ASP A 702 -2.00 21.55 -14.17
N LEU A 703 -2.81 20.49 -14.38
CA LEU A 703 -2.34 19.10 -14.50
C LEU A 703 -1.68 18.86 -15.87
N ARG A 704 -0.66 19.66 -16.21
CA ARG A 704 0.06 19.56 -17.49
C ARG A 704 0.83 18.24 -17.65
N ASN A 705 0.95 17.41 -16.60
CA ASN A 705 1.59 16.11 -16.63
C ASN A 705 0.92 15.11 -15.66
N ASN A 706 -0.19 14.49 -16.08
CA ASN A 706 -0.79 13.38 -15.34
C ASN A 706 0.10 12.14 -15.45
N ARG A 707 1.01 11.96 -14.48
CA ARG A 707 1.89 10.80 -14.39
C ARG A 707 1.39 9.84 -13.31
N ILE A 708 0.63 8.83 -13.73
CA ILE A 708 0.36 7.67 -12.87
C ILE A 708 1.53 6.69 -13.02
N VAL A 709 2.29 6.53 -11.94
CA VAL A 709 3.30 5.47 -11.82
C VAL A 709 2.74 4.43 -10.87
N VAL A 710 2.33 3.28 -11.41
CA VAL A 710 1.96 2.13 -10.59
C VAL A 710 3.25 1.38 -10.27
N ARG A 711 3.54 1.18 -8.99
CA ARG A 711 4.63 0.32 -8.51
C ARG A 711 4.00 -0.81 -7.71
N GLN A 712 4.47 -2.03 -7.95
CA GLN A 712 4.01 -3.24 -7.28
C GLN A 712 5.21 -3.91 -6.62
N SER A 713 4.97 -4.56 -5.48
CA SER A 713 5.96 -5.37 -4.78
C SER A 713 5.58 -6.85 -4.66
N ASN A 714 4.36 -7.29 -5.05
CA ASN A 714 3.87 -8.68 -4.95
C ASN A 714 2.74 -9.01 -5.95
N ASP A 715 2.62 -10.28 -6.36
CA ASP A 715 1.88 -10.90 -7.49
C ASP A 715 0.35 -10.68 -7.66
N LYS A 716 -0.29 -9.68 -7.04
CA LYS A 716 -1.73 -9.40 -7.26
C LYS A 716 -2.01 -8.36 -8.36
N ALA A 717 -2.93 -8.65 -9.27
CA ALA A 717 -3.34 -7.75 -10.35
C ALA A 717 -3.87 -6.39 -9.82
N ILE A 718 -3.26 -5.28 -10.24
CA ILE A 718 -3.70 -3.92 -9.92
C ILE A 718 -4.33 -3.28 -11.16
N THR A 719 -5.61 -2.89 -11.07
CA THR A 719 -6.29 -2.14 -12.15
C THR A 719 -6.12 -0.64 -11.93
N ALA A 720 -5.28 0.02 -12.73
CA ALA A 720 -5.20 1.48 -12.77
C ALA A 720 -6.12 2.05 -13.85
N LYS A 721 -7.06 2.92 -13.47
CA LYS A 721 -8.02 3.55 -14.38
C LYS A 721 -7.82 5.06 -14.38
N LEU A 722 -7.35 5.62 -15.50
CA LEU A 722 -7.37 7.06 -15.75
C LEU A 722 -8.63 7.37 -16.56
N THR A 723 -9.59 8.09 -15.98
CA THR A 723 -10.79 8.55 -16.72
C THR A 723 -10.81 10.08 -16.70
N ILE A 724 -10.64 10.70 -17.86
CA ILE A 724 -10.74 12.15 -18.02
C ILE A 724 -12.17 12.43 -18.52
N HIS A 725 -13.00 13.03 -17.66
CA HIS A 725 -14.44 13.17 -17.93
C HIS A 725 -14.82 14.43 -18.72
N GLN A 726 -13.98 15.47 -18.76
CA GLN A 726 -14.25 16.70 -19.52
C GLN A 726 -12.98 17.55 -19.73
N ILE A 727 -12.91 18.24 -20.86
CA ILE A 727 -11.96 19.32 -21.17
C ILE A 727 -12.78 20.53 -21.62
N TRP A 728 -12.47 21.72 -21.09
CA TRP A 728 -13.18 22.96 -21.45
C TRP A 728 -12.43 23.85 -22.45
N TYR A 729 -11.28 23.41 -22.96
CA TYR A 729 -10.56 24.12 -24.01
C TYR A 729 -9.86 23.15 -24.97
N ASP A 730 -9.63 23.65 -26.18
CA ASP A 730 -9.08 22.96 -27.36
C ASP A 730 -7.56 22.76 -27.27
N GLN A 731 -7.09 22.25 -26.13
CA GLN A 731 -5.66 22.02 -25.89
C GLN A 731 -5.34 20.55 -25.64
N ASP A 732 -4.31 20.08 -26.32
CA ASP A 732 -3.75 18.73 -26.24
C ASP A 732 -3.35 18.35 -24.81
N ILE A 733 -4.08 17.44 -24.16
CA ILE A 733 -3.64 16.84 -22.90
C ILE A 733 -2.86 15.56 -23.20
N LYS A 734 -1.56 15.55 -22.86
CA LYS A 734 -0.70 14.36 -23.02
C LYS A 734 -0.93 13.39 -21.86
N SER A 735 -1.51 12.24 -22.14
CA SER A 735 -1.73 11.17 -21.14
C SER A 735 -0.68 10.07 -21.30
N ARG A 736 0.11 9.82 -20.25
CA ARG A 736 1.15 8.78 -20.24
C ARG A 736 0.90 7.78 -19.11
N ILE A 737 0.74 6.52 -19.47
CA ILE A 737 0.84 5.39 -18.53
C ILE A 737 2.19 4.72 -18.75
N LYS A 738 3.03 4.72 -17.71
CA LYS A 738 4.28 3.95 -17.66
C LYS A 738 4.11 2.86 -16.61
N ILE A 739 4.12 1.60 -17.06
CA ILE A 739 4.15 0.44 -16.18
C ILE A 739 5.63 0.09 -15.98
N ALA A 740 6.08 0.15 -14.73
CA ALA A 740 7.46 -0.14 -14.36
C ALA A 740 7.48 -1.37 -13.44
N ASN A 741 8.16 -2.41 -13.92
CA ASN A 741 8.58 -3.66 -13.28
C ASN A 741 8.33 -3.80 -11.76
N MET A 742 7.44 -4.72 -11.38
CA MET A 742 7.72 -5.94 -10.60
C MET A 742 6.40 -6.71 -10.41
N GLY A 743 6.13 -7.65 -11.32
CA GLY A 743 4.90 -8.46 -11.42
C GLY A 743 4.29 -8.46 -12.82
N VAL A 744 3.80 -9.62 -13.29
CA VAL A 744 3.16 -9.81 -14.61
C VAL A 744 1.87 -8.99 -14.68
N ILE A 745 1.83 -7.91 -15.46
CA ILE A 745 0.59 -7.13 -15.65
C ILE A 745 0.40 -6.69 -17.09
N ASP A 746 -0.79 -7.01 -17.61
CA ASP A 746 -1.34 -6.48 -18.85
C ASP A 746 -1.67 -4.99 -18.73
N GLY A 747 -1.07 -4.19 -19.62
CA GLY A 747 -1.32 -2.75 -19.66
C GLY A 747 -2.55 -2.43 -20.49
N SER A 748 -3.57 -1.85 -19.85
CA SER A 748 -4.76 -1.32 -20.53
C SER A 748 -4.83 0.19 -20.39
N LEU A 749 -4.81 0.91 -21.51
CA LEU A 749 -5.11 2.33 -21.58
C LEU A 749 -6.41 2.51 -22.39
N ILE A 750 -7.43 3.06 -21.74
CA ILE A 750 -8.70 3.43 -22.36
C ILE A 750 -8.80 4.94 -22.35
N VAL A 751 -8.83 5.53 -23.54
CA VAL A 751 -8.96 6.99 -23.71
C VAL A 751 -10.34 7.29 -24.27
N LYS A 752 -11.13 8.07 -23.51
CA LYS A 752 -12.51 8.47 -23.85
C LYS A 752 -12.63 10.00 -23.90
N ALA A 753 -11.95 10.66 -24.84
CA ALA A 753 -12.10 12.10 -25.04
C ALA A 753 -11.57 12.51 -26.43
N PRO A 754 -12.02 13.65 -26.99
CA PRO A 754 -11.78 14.01 -28.38
C PRO A 754 -10.35 14.41 -28.76
N VAL A 755 -9.46 14.76 -27.81
CA VAL A 755 -8.14 15.37 -28.13
C VAL A 755 -7.04 14.91 -27.16
N LEU A 756 -6.63 13.63 -27.21
CA LEU A 756 -5.62 13.08 -26.30
C LEU A 756 -4.58 12.23 -27.01
N LEU A 757 -3.33 12.71 -27.06
CA LEU A 757 -2.17 11.90 -27.44
C LEU A 757 -1.99 10.75 -26.45
N SER A 758 -2.08 9.52 -26.95
CA SER A 758 -2.05 8.31 -26.13
C SER A 758 -0.81 7.47 -26.42
N ARG A 759 0.00 7.28 -25.38
CA ARG A 759 1.19 6.44 -25.43
C ARG A 759 1.18 5.47 -24.27
N ILE A 760 1.29 4.18 -24.60
CA ILE A 760 1.56 3.12 -23.63
C ILE A 760 2.96 2.58 -23.88
N THR A 761 3.73 2.42 -22.80
CA THR A 761 5.06 1.81 -22.84
C THR A 761 5.15 0.76 -21.75
N VAL A 762 5.40 -0.48 -22.15
CA VAL A 762 5.61 -1.61 -21.26
C VAL A 762 7.07 -2.06 -21.40
N ARG A 763 7.77 -2.18 -20.28
CA ARG A 763 9.18 -2.61 -20.21
C ARG A 763 9.36 -3.58 -19.04
N GLN A 764 9.98 -4.73 -19.31
CA GLN A 764 10.36 -5.73 -18.31
C GLN A 764 11.84 -6.14 -18.49
N SER A 765 12.42 -6.80 -17.50
CA SER A 765 13.78 -7.38 -17.51
C SER A 765 13.81 -8.91 -17.46
N GLU A 766 12.66 -9.59 -17.31
CA GLU A 766 12.56 -11.06 -17.19
C GLU A 766 11.73 -11.69 -18.32
N GLN A 767 11.95 -12.97 -18.62
CA GLN A 767 11.41 -13.69 -19.79
C GLN A 767 9.98 -14.20 -19.51
N ARG A 768 8.93 -13.41 -19.82
CA ARG A 768 7.51 -13.87 -19.84
C ARG A 768 6.66 -13.06 -20.82
N ASP A 769 5.54 -13.64 -21.26
CA ASP A 769 4.57 -13.04 -22.19
C ASP A 769 3.90 -11.77 -21.62
N LEU A 770 3.86 -10.70 -22.42
CA LEU A 770 3.23 -9.42 -22.05
C LEU A 770 2.15 -9.02 -23.07
N THR A 771 0.94 -8.70 -22.60
CA THR A 771 -0.14 -8.15 -23.44
C THR A 771 -0.33 -6.65 -23.20
N ALA A 772 -0.18 -5.85 -24.26
CA ALA A 772 -0.51 -4.41 -24.23
C ALA A 772 -1.75 -4.11 -25.09
N LYS A 773 -2.76 -3.49 -24.48
CA LYS A 773 -4.02 -3.12 -25.14
C LYS A 773 -4.26 -1.61 -25.06
N LEU A 774 -4.36 -0.95 -26.22
CA LEU A 774 -4.75 0.45 -26.34
C LEU A 774 -6.11 0.54 -27.06
N ASN A 775 -7.11 1.06 -26.35
CA ASN A 775 -8.44 1.35 -26.90
C ASN A 775 -8.64 2.87 -26.92
N VAL A 776 -8.74 3.44 -28.12
CA VAL A 776 -9.04 4.86 -28.30
C VAL A 776 -10.45 5.00 -28.87
N GLN A 777 -11.30 5.78 -28.20
CA GLN A 777 -12.67 6.08 -28.64
C GLN A 777 -12.85 7.59 -28.77
N ILE A 778 -13.11 8.04 -30.00
CA ILE A 778 -13.16 9.46 -30.35
C ILE A 778 -14.62 9.90 -30.55
N LYS A 779 -14.96 11.09 -30.05
CA LYS A 779 -16.30 11.71 -30.19
C LYS A 779 -16.32 12.96 -31.09
N LYS A 780 -15.17 13.60 -31.39
CA LYS A 780 -15.06 14.79 -32.27
C LYS A 780 -13.95 14.62 -33.33
N SER A 781 -13.93 15.52 -34.30
CA SER A 781 -13.26 15.43 -35.60
C SER A 781 -11.81 15.96 -35.61
N GLU A 782 -10.90 15.37 -34.83
CA GLU A 782 -9.49 15.81 -34.77
C GLU A 782 -8.49 14.64 -34.85
N ASP A 783 -7.31 14.92 -35.39
CA ASP A 783 -6.22 13.94 -35.61
C ASP A 783 -5.51 13.56 -34.30
N ILE A 784 -5.41 12.27 -34.00
CA ILE A 784 -4.70 11.74 -32.83
C ILE A 784 -3.69 10.66 -33.23
N LEU A 785 -2.43 10.87 -32.87
CA LEU A 785 -1.37 9.87 -32.93
C LEU A 785 -1.48 8.87 -31.77
N SER A 786 -1.65 7.58 -32.11
CA SER A 786 -1.67 6.48 -31.13
C SER A 786 -0.46 5.57 -31.31
N GLN A 787 0.27 5.32 -30.21
CA GLN A 787 1.50 4.53 -30.23
C GLN A 787 1.53 3.52 -29.08
N ILE A 788 1.72 2.24 -29.45
CA ILE A 788 2.14 1.18 -28.52
C ILE A 788 3.60 0.85 -28.80
N THR A 789 4.42 0.89 -27.76
CA THR A 789 5.78 0.34 -27.78
C THR A 789 5.90 -0.72 -26.69
N VAL A 790 6.23 -1.95 -27.10
CA VAL A 790 6.61 -3.02 -26.18
C VAL A 790 8.08 -3.35 -26.39
N SER A 791 8.84 -3.32 -25.31
CA SER A 791 10.28 -3.57 -25.35
C SER A 791 10.56 -4.90 -24.64
N ARG A 792 10.43 -6.05 -25.35
CA ARG A 792 11.03 -7.37 -25.03
C ARG A 792 10.53 -8.54 -25.92
N ASP A 793 11.19 -9.69 -25.76
CA ASP A 793 11.21 -10.86 -26.67
C ASP A 793 9.94 -11.74 -26.67
N PHE A 794 9.03 -11.55 -25.70
CA PHE A 794 7.80 -12.33 -25.52
C PHE A 794 6.58 -11.39 -25.41
N ALA A 795 6.09 -10.82 -26.51
CA ALA A 795 5.05 -9.78 -26.40
C ALA A 795 4.03 -9.74 -27.54
N PHE A 796 2.75 -9.66 -27.15
CA PHE A 796 1.61 -9.41 -28.03
C PHE A 796 1.14 -7.95 -27.90
N GLY A 797 1.06 -7.24 -29.03
CA GLY A 797 0.55 -5.86 -29.10
C GLY A 797 -0.77 -5.78 -29.87
N ARG A 798 -1.81 -5.20 -29.24
CA ARG A 798 -3.10 -4.92 -29.90
C ARG A 798 -3.49 -3.46 -29.78
N ILE A 799 -3.58 -2.79 -30.93
CA ILE A 799 -4.23 -1.47 -31.06
C ILE A 799 -5.58 -1.67 -31.75
N ARG A 800 -6.65 -1.09 -31.17
CA ARG A 800 -7.94 -0.95 -31.83
C ARG A 800 -8.36 0.52 -31.81
N VAL A 801 -8.51 1.09 -32.99
CA VAL A 801 -9.04 2.44 -33.18
C VAL A 801 -10.48 2.33 -33.67
N ARG A 802 -11.42 3.03 -33.00
CA ARG A 802 -12.83 3.10 -33.41
C ARG A 802 -13.21 4.57 -33.65
N GLN A 803 -13.65 4.89 -34.86
CA GLN A 803 -14.06 6.25 -35.28
C GLN A 803 -15.41 6.19 -36.02
N ARG A 804 -16.13 7.32 -36.08
CA ARG A 804 -17.43 7.47 -36.78
C ARG A 804 -17.41 8.46 -37.96
N LYS A 805 -16.30 9.17 -38.24
CA LYS A 805 -16.17 10.17 -39.32
C LYS A 805 -14.73 10.22 -39.90
N ASP A 806 -14.57 10.67 -41.13
CA ASP A 806 -13.41 10.55 -42.02
C ASP A 806 -12.23 11.52 -41.77
N ILE A 807 -11.41 11.28 -40.74
CA ILE A 807 -10.23 12.12 -40.44
C ILE A 807 -9.01 11.26 -40.04
N GLY A 808 -7.81 11.65 -40.49
CA GLY A 808 -6.57 10.87 -40.62
C GLY A 808 -5.76 10.58 -39.34
N LEU A 809 -6.16 9.56 -38.59
CA LEU A 809 -5.39 8.93 -37.48
C LEU A 809 -4.24 8.01 -37.96
N ALA A 810 -3.00 8.37 -37.60
CA ALA A 810 -1.85 7.47 -37.75
C ALA A 810 -1.72 6.49 -36.57
N SER A 811 -1.71 5.18 -36.87
CA SER A 811 -1.56 4.11 -35.87
C SER A 811 -0.25 3.37 -36.05
N ARG A 812 0.57 3.28 -34.99
CA ARG A 812 1.84 2.55 -35.04
C ARG A 812 1.96 1.53 -33.90
N ILE A 813 2.21 0.28 -34.26
CA ILE A 813 2.68 -0.78 -33.36
C ILE A 813 4.15 -1.03 -33.66
N ALA A 814 5.00 -1.00 -32.62
CA ALA A 814 6.40 -1.36 -32.71
C ALA A 814 6.76 -2.39 -31.63
N ILE A 815 7.30 -3.53 -32.05
CA ILE A 815 7.82 -4.60 -31.19
C ILE A 815 9.29 -4.82 -31.57
N ARG A 816 10.17 -4.97 -30.57
CA ARG A 816 11.60 -5.20 -30.74
C ARG A 816 11.98 -6.48 -30.00
N VAL A 817 12.62 -7.41 -30.71
CA VAL A 817 12.97 -8.75 -30.24
C VAL A 817 14.46 -9.02 -30.48
N SER A 818 15.12 -9.76 -29.58
CA SER A 818 16.51 -10.25 -29.68
C SER A 818 16.65 -11.75 -30.02
N GLU A 819 15.63 -12.57 -29.78
CA GLU A 819 15.69 -14.05 -29.85
C GLU A 819 14.63 -14.67 -30.81
N GLU A 820 14.78 -15.97 -31.09
CA GLU A 820 14.12 -16.69 -32.20
C GLU A 820 12.74 -17.26 -31.86
N LEU A 821 11.66 -16.46 -31.88
CA LEU A 821 10.29 -16.95 -31.59
C LEU A 821 9.16 -16.35 -32.47
N ASN A 822 8.05 -17.09 -32.53
CA ASN A 822 6.78 -16.76 -33.19
C ASN A 822 5.98 -15.71 -32.39
N LEU A 823 5.65 -14.55 -32.97
CA LEU A 823 4.77 -13.55 -32.33
C LEU A 823 3.63 -13.08 -33.23
N PRO A 824 2.35 -13.33 -32.88
CA PRO A 824 1.22 -12.74 -33.59
C PRO A 824 1.10 -11.25 -33.25
N THR A 825 0.88 -10.40 -34.26
CA THR A 825 0.54 -8.98 -34.03
C THR A 825 -0.69 -8.59 -34.83
N THR A 826 -1.58 -7.83 -34.21
CA THR A 826 -2.82 -7.39 -34.86
C THR A 826 -3.02 -5.88 -34.70
N LEU A 827 -3.11 -5.20 -35.84
CA LEU A 827 -3.56 -3.81 -35.94
C LEU A 827 -4.90 -3.79 -36.67
N ALA A 828 -5.94 -3.29 -36.00
CA ALA A 828 -7.28 -3.16 -36.59
C ALA A 828 -7.70 -1.70 -36.63
N VAL A 829 -8.00 -1.22 -37.84
CA VAL A 829 -8.43 0.14 -38.12
C VAL A 829 -9.73 0.08 -38.93
N ILE A 830 -10.78 0.74 -38.45
CA ILE A 830 -12.17 0.58 -38.94
C ILE A 830 -12.63 1.79 -39.79
N ASN A 831 -11.72 2.71 -40.14
CA ASN A 831 -12.08 3.92 -40.86
C ASN A 831 -11.33 4.01 -42.21
N PRO A 832 -12.03 4.42 -43.29
CA PRO A 832 -11.52 4.44 -44.66
C PRO A 832 -10.38 5.44 -44.95
N ASN A 833 -10.00 6.32 -44.02
CA ASN A 833 -9.02 7.40 -44.26
C ASN A 833 -7.70 7.26 -43.48
N LEU A 834 -7.36 6.05 -43.00
CA LEU A 834 -6.31 5.86 -41.98
C LEU A 834 -5.11 5.04 -42.46
N SER A 835 -3.90 5.52 -42.14
CA SER A 835 -2.66 4.78 -42.40
C SER A 835 -2.29 3.87 -41.21
N ALA A 836 -2.08 2.59 -41.53
CA ALA A 836 -1.72 1.55 -40.57
C ALA A 836 -0.31 1.03 -40.87
N LYS A 837 0.58 1.09 -39.87
CA LYS A 837 1.94 0.54 -39.99
C LYS A 837 2.24 -0.41 -38.83
N ILE A 838 2.50 -1.67 -39.18
CA ILE A 838 3.15 -2.64 -38.30
C ILE A 838 4.62 -2.73 -38.73
N SER A 839 5.54 -2.62 -37.77
CA SER A 839 6.97 -2.79 -38.00
C SER A 839 7.53 -3.82 -37.02
N VAL A 840 8.07 -4.91 -37.55
CA VAL A 840 8.78 -5.94 -36.76
C VAL A 840 10.24 -5.97 -37.20
N VAL A 841 11.16 -6.00 -36.24
CA VAL A 841 12.60 -5.88 -36.49
C VAL A 841 13.30 -7.13 -35.94
N LYS A 842 13.51 -8.13 -36.81
CA LYS A 842 14.14 -9.46 -36.60
C LYS A 842 13.35 -10.49 -35.75
N SER A 843 13.00 -11.64 -36.33
CA SER A 843 12.71 -12.93 -35.68
C SER A 843 12.57 -14.06 -36.73
N GLU A 844 12.68 -15.33 -36.32
CA GLU A 844 12.60 -16.51 -37.20
C GLU A 844 11.21 -16.76 -37.79
N TYR A 845 10.14 -16.33 -37.11
CA TYR A 845 8.76 -16.53 -37.53
C TYR A 845 7.88 -15.30 -37.28
N LEU A 846 7.15 -14.86 -38.30
CA LEU A 846 6.40 -13.61 -38.30
C LEU A 846 4.97 -13.81 -38.83
N ALA A 847 3.97 -13.65 -37.95
CA ALA A 847 2.57 -13.53 -38.33
C ALA A 847 2.06 -12.12 -37.99
N GLY A 848 2.11 -11.21 -38.97
CA GLY A 848 1.54 -9.87 -38.86
C GLY A 848 0.24 -9.79 -39.64
N THR A 849 -0.86 -9.51 -38.95
CA THR A 849 -2.16 -9.29 -39.61
C THR A 849 -2.57 -7.83 -39.48
N ILE A 850 -2.79 -7.17 -40.62
CA ILE A 850 -3.46 -5.86 -40.67
C ILE A 850 -4.87 -6.09 -41.22
N HIS A 851 -5.87 -5.66 -40.44
CA HIS A 851 -7.25 -5.57 -40.91
C HIS A 851 -7.61 -4.11 -41.17
N VAL A 852 -7.95 -3.81 -42.42
CA VAL A 852 -8.47 -2.50 -42.85
C VAL A 852 -9.89 -2.72 -43.37
N ILE A 853 -10.84 -1.98 -42.82
CA ILE A 853 -12.25 -2.02 -43.23
C ILE A 853 -12.63 -0.61 -43.67
N GLY A 854 -13.00 -0.44 -44.94
CA GLY A 854 -13.46 0.82 -45.53
C GLY A 854 -14.94 0.76 -45.90
N GLN A 855 -15.61 1.91 -45.97
CA GLN A 855 -17.00 2.01 -46.42
C GLN A 855 -17.15 2.74 -47.78
N GLU A 856 -16.08 3.38 -48.29
CA GLU A 856 -16.08 4.15 -49.55
C GLU A 856 -14.83 3.90 -50.41
N GLU A 857 -14.93 4.16 -51.72
CA GLU A 857 -13.90 3.98 -52.75
C GLU A 857 -12.77 5.04 -52.70
N LYS A 858 -12.02 5.17 -51.60
CA LYS A 858 -10.89 6.14 -51.49
C LYS A 858 -9.61 5.56 -50.89
N LEU A 859 -8.47 5.88 -51.52
CA LEU A 859 -7.11 5.31 -51.37
C LEU A 859 -6.68 4.91 -49.94
N LEU A 860 -6.55 3.59 -49.73
CA LEU A 860 -6.12 2.93 -48.50
C LEU A 860 -4.68 2.47 -48.66
N LEU A 861 -3.76 3.06 -47.89
CA LEU A 861 -2.34 2.67 -47.90
C LEU A 861 -2.03 1.84 -46.65
N SER A 862 -2.03 0.52 -46.78
CA SER A 862 -1.54 -0.41 -45.76
C SER A 862 -0.12 -0.86 -46.09
N LYS A 863 0.81 -0.72 -45.15
CA LYS A 863 2.21 -1.17 -45.33
C LYS A 863 2.64 -2.06 -44.18
N ILE A 864 2.80 -3.35 -44.46
CA ILE A 864 3.51 -4.29 -43.60
C ILE A 864 4.97 -4.29 -44.05
N VAL A 865 5.92 -4.10 -43.11
CA VAL A 865 7.34 -4.24 -43.39
C VAL A 865 7.90 -5.37 -42.51
N ILE A 866 8.32 -6.44 -43.17
CA ILE A 866 9.05 -7.56 -42.59
C ILE A 866 10.47 -7.48 -43.15
N ARG A 867 11.50 -7.56 -42.30
CA ARG A 867 12.93 -7.50 -42.70
C ARG A 867 13.66 -8.74 -42.18
N ARG A 868 14.33 -9.50 -43.05
CA ARG A 868 15.06 -10.74 -42.69
C ARG A 868 16.36 -10.92 -43.50
N ASN A 869 17.24 -11.81 -43.02
CA ASN A 869 18.53 -12.24 -43.61
C ASN A 869 18.60 -13.76 -43.95
N GLU A 870 17.55 -14.58 -43.80
CA GLU A 870 17.65 -16.06 -43.89
C GLU A 870 16.51 -16.73 -44.69
N ASN A 871 16.74 -17.99 -45.11
CA ASN A 871 15.99 -18.76 -46.13
C ASN A 871 14.93 -19.73 -45.55
N LYS A 872 13.81 -19.23 -45.00
CA LYS A 872 12.63 -20.05 -44.61
C LYS A 872 11.30 -19.38 -45.03
N ASP A 873 10.32 -20.18 -45.45
CA ASP A 873 8.98 -19.73 -45.91
C ASP A 873 8.13 -19.08 -44.79
N LEU A 874 7.57 -17.89 -45.06
CA LEU A 874 6.71 -17.13 -44.11
C LEU A 874 5.38 -16.65 -44.74
N PRO A 875 4.23 -16.83 -44.06
CA PRO A 875 2.93 -16.30 -44.52
C PRO A 875 2.71 -14.84 -44.11
N ALA A 876 2.52 -13.94 -45.08
CA ALA A 876 2.05 -12.57 -44.85
C ALA A 876 0.65 -12.38 -45.42
N HIS A 877 -0.29 -11.94 -44.57
CA HIS A 877 -1.71 -11.80 -44.92
C HIS A 877 -2.19 -10.36 -44.79
N ILE A 878 -2.58 -9.77 -45.92
CA ILE A 878 -3.37 -8.53 -45.97
C ILE A 878 -4.75 -8.91 -46.50
N ARG A 879 -5.79 -8.59 -45.72
CA ARG A 879 -7.20 -8.79 -46.12
C ARG A 879 -7.91 -7.45 -46.07
N VAL A 880 -8.44 -7.02 -47.21
CA VAL A 880 -9.25 -5.81 -47.39
C VAL A 880 -10.70 -6.25 -47.57
N PHE A 881 -11.65 -5.60 -46.90
CA PHE A 881 -13.09 -5.93 -47.00
C PHE A 881 -13.86 -4.83 -47.76
N GLU A 882 -14.71 -5.27 -48.70
CA GLU A 882 -15.81 -4.62 -49.46
C GLU A 882 -15.78 -3.12 -49.85
N LYS A 883 -16.11 -2.87 -51.13
CA LYS A 883 -16.29 -1.56 -51.81
C LYS A 883 -15.11 -0.58 -51.78
N ALA A 884 -13.90 -1.04 -51.48
CA ALA A 884 -12.68 -0.23 -51.56
C ALA A 884 -11.80 -0.68 -52.75
N THR A 885 -11.92 0.00 -53.88
CA THR A 885 -11.26 -0.20 -55.18
C THR A 885 -9.75 0.17 -55.20
N LEU A 886 -8.92 -0.36 -54.28
CA LEU A 886 -7.64 0.31 -53.96
C LEU A 886 -6.40 -0.59 -54.01
N PRO A 887 -5.24 -0.06 -54.44
CA PRO A 887 -4.02 -0.85 -54.68
C PRO A 887 -3.37 -1.32 -53.36
N ALA A 888 -3.41 -2.63 -53.10
CA ALA A 888 -2.62 -3.25 -52.04
C ALA A 888 -1.18 -3.49 -52.54
N THR A 889 -0.18 -2.99 -51.80
CA THR A 889 1.24 -3.23 -52.13
C THR A 889 1.90 -4.04 -51.01
N ILE A 890 2.31 -5.27 -51.32
CA ILE A 890 3.20 -6.06 -50.47
C ILE A 890 4.61 -5.94 -51.04
N HIS A 891 5.57 -5.47 -50.24
CA HIS A 891 6.97 -5.33 -50.65
C HIS A 891 7.81 -6.39 -49.93
N VAL A 892 8.30 -7.37 -50.68
CA VAL A 892 8.99 -8.55 -50.16
C VAL A 892 10.45 -8.49 -50.57
N ILE A 893 11.36 -8.67 -49.61
CA ILE A 893 12.80 -8.67 -49.84
C ILE A 893 13.37 -10.01 -49.36
N SER A 894 12.90 -11.12 -49.94
CA SER A 894 13.43 -12.48 -49.75
C SER A 894 12.84 -13.44 -50.79
N ALA A 895 13.59 -14.48 -51.17
CA ALA A 895 13.22 -15.47 -52.19
C ALA A 895 12.34 -16.63 -51.68
N TYR A 896 12.02 -16.66 -50.38
CA TYR A 896 11.36 -17.77 -49.69
C TYR A 896 10.13 -17.26 -48.89
N ILE A 897 9.14 -16.62 -49.54
CA ILE A 897 7.96 -16.07 -48.83
C ILE A 897 6.66 -16.33 -49.62
N PRO A 898 5.75 -17.19 -49.11
CA PRO A 898 4.36 -17.26 -49.59
C PRO A 898 3.56 -16.01 -49.15
N CYS A 899 3.21 -15.15 -50.10
CA CYS A 899 2.38 -13.97 -49.86
C CYS A 899 0.96 -14.17 -50.40
N ARG A 900 -0.07 -13.87 -49.60
CA ARG A 900 -1.48 -13.90 -50.05
C ARG A 900 -2.13 -12.54 -49.85
N ILE A 901 -2.49 -11.89 -50.95
CA ILE A 901 -3.43 -10.75 -50.97
C ILE A 901 -4.80 -11.34 -51.31
N SER A 902 -5.80 -11.13 -50.46
CA SER A 902 -7.17 -11.57 -50.73
C SER A 902 -8.09 -10.36 -50.76
N ILE A 903 -8.71 -10.15 -51.93
CA ILE A 903 -9.66 -9.07 -52.21
C ILE A 903 -10.97 -9.75 -52.65
N PRO A 904 -11.98 -9.87 -51.77
CA PRO A 904 -13.29 -10.35 -52.17
C PRO A 904 -14.04 -9.24 -52.92
N THR A 905 -14.45 -9.50 -54.17
CA THR A 905 -15.26 -8.57 -54.98
C THR A 905 -16.54 -9.27 -55.46
N HIS A 906 -17.61 -8.52 -55.68
CA HIS A 906 -18.90 -9.02 -56.18
C HIS A 906 -19.25 -8.49 -57.58
N ILE A 907 -18.27 -7.90 -58.31
CA ILE A 907 -18.50 -7.27 -59.62
C ILE A 907 -17.26 -7.43 -60.51
N CYS A 908 -17.44 -7.81 -61.78
CA CYS A 908 -16.36 -8.00 -62.75
C CYS A 908 -15.75 -6.66 -63.20
N PHE A 909 -14.55 -6.33 -62.72
CA PHE A 909 -13.70 -5.24 -63.24
C PHE A 909 -12.21 -5.58 -63.08
N ASP A 910 -11.37 -5.12 -64.02
CA ASP A 910 -9.92 -5.31 -63.99
C ASP A 910 -9.27 -4.47 -62.88
N GLN A 911 -8.53 -5.10 -61.95
CA GLN A 911 -7.91 -4.41 -60.80
C GLN A 911 -6.39 -4.63 -60.72
N PRO A 912 -5.55 -3.57 -60.80
CA PRO A 912 -4.09 -3.71 -60.78
C PRO A 912 -3.55 -3.94 -59.36
N SER A 913 -3.05 -5.15 -59.10
CA SER A 913 -2.29 -5.51 -57.89
C SER A 913 -0.80 -5.66 -58.22
N ARG A 914 0.09 -5.03 -57.45
CA ARG A 914 1.56 -5.14 -57.67
C ARG A 914 2.23 -5.87 -56.52
N ILE A 915 2.74 -7.07 -56.81
CA ILE A 915 3.72 -7.77 -55.98
C ILE A 915 5.09 -7.43 -56.54
N ARG A 916 5.96 -6.80 -55.74
CA ARG A 916 7.36 -6.55 -56.13
C ARG A 916 8.27 -7.42 -55.28
N VAL A 917 8.75 -8.51 -55.88
CA VAL A 917 9.83 -9.34 -55.33
C VAL A 917 11.15 -8.77 -55.86
N ARG A 918 12.12 -8.52 -54.98
CA ARG A 918 13.47 -8.12 -55.41
C ARG A 918 14.49 -9.01 -54.72
N VAL A 919 15.11 -9.90 -55.49
CA VAL A 919 16.23 -10.75 -55.07
C VAL A 919 17.53 -10.11 -55.55
N LYS A 920 18.59 -10.18 -54.74
CA LYS A 920 19.93 -9.80 -55.18
C LYS A 920 20.54 -11.04 -55.86
N TRP A 921 20.83 -10.95 -57.16
CA TRP A 921 21.64 -11.90 -57.94
C TRP A 921 21.05 -13.27 -58.36
N ALA A 922 19.76 -13.37 -58.68
CA ALA A 922 19.24 -14.54 -59.42
C ALA A 922 17.95 -14.20 -60.19
N SER A 923 17.75 -14.88 -61.33
CA SER A 923 16.64 -14.72 -62.29
C SER A 923 15.29 -15.27 -61.79
N ASP A 924 14.21 -14.84 -62.45
CA ASP A 924 12.81 -14.99 -62.05
C ASP A 924 12.40 -16.44 -61.73
N LEU A 925 11.81 -16.64 -60.54
CA LEU A 925 11.20 -17.90 -60.10
C LEU A 925 9.68 -17.76 -60.03
N MET A 926 9.00 -18.87 -60.37
CA MET A 926 7.58 -18.92 -60.71
C MET A 926 6.68 -18.46 -59.55
N SER A 927 5.90 -17.40 -59.80
CA SER A 927 4.92 -16.85 -58.86
C SER A 927 3.57 -17.54 -59.06
N ARG A 928 2.96 -18.10 -58.01
CA ARG A 928 1.61 -18.68 -58.08
C ARG A 928 0.58 -17.67 -57.58
N ILE A 929 -0.27 -17.19 -58.48
CA ILE A 929 -1.45 -16.36 -58.15
C ILE A 929 -2.64 -17.32 -58.03
N VAL A 930 -3.38 -17.25 -56.91
CA VAL A 930 -4.63 -18.01 -56.71
C VAL A 930 -5.76 -17.00 -56.59
N ILE A 931 -6.72 -17.07 -57.51
CA ILE A 931 -7.95 -16.28 -57.52
C ILE A 931 -9.06 -17.18 -56.99
N ASP A 932 -9.76 -16.76 -55.95
CA ASP A 932 -10.83 -17.52 -55.28
C ASP A 932 -12.16 -16.82 -55.60
N ASP A 933 -13.08 -17.50 -56.29
CA ASP A 933 -14.47 -17.07 -56.46
C ASP A 933 -15.31 -17.77 -55.38
N PRO A 934 -15.65 -17.07 -54.27
CA PRO A 934 -16.31 -17.71 -53.15
C PRO A 934 -17.76 -18.13 -53.44
N ASN A 935 -18.34 -17.77 -54.59
CA ASN A 935 -19.71 -18.13 -54.97
C ASN A 935 -19.80 -19.04 -56.21
N GLY A 936 -18.70 -19.25 -56.94
CA GLY A 936 -18.59 -20.29 -57.97
C GLY A 936 -19.41 -20.10 -59.25
N ASP A 937 -19.78 -18.87 -59.62
CA ASP A 937 -20.73 -18.61 -60.73
C ASP A 937 -20.18 -17.72 -61.86
N SER A 938 -18.89 -17.42 -61.89
CA SER A 938 -18.32 -16.53 -62.91
C SER A 938 -17.42 -17.27 -63.90
N GLN A 939 -17.89 -17.51 -65.13
CA GLN A 939 -17.05 -17.88 -66.27
C GLN A 939 -16.18 -16.68 -66.69
N GLY A 940 -15.05 -16.45 -66.02
CA GLY A 940 -14.09 -15.39 -66.35
C GLY A 940 -12.73 -15.96 -66.76
N TYR A 941 -12.19 -15.49 -67.89
CA TYR A 941 -10.83 -15.82 -68.34
C TYR A 941 -9.80 -14.91 -67.65
N VAL A 942 -8.66 -15.49 -67.26
CA VAL A 942 -7.50 -14.75 -66.71
C VAL A 942 -6.50 -14.51 -67.83
N TYR A 943 -6.26 -13.25 -68.20
CA TYR A 943 -5.12 -12.88 -69.03
C TYR A 943 -3.94 -12.49 -68.13
N ILE A 944 -2.85 -13.23 -68.26
CA ILE A 944 -1.55 -12.90 -67.66
C ILE A 944 -0.74 -12.22 -68.76
N LEU A 945 -0.41 -10.94 -68.59
CA LEU A 945 0.66 -10.27 -69.34
C LEU A 945 1.94 -10.28 -68.52
#